data_AF-A0A5D4FTY0-F1
#
_entry.id   AF-A0A5D4FTY0-F1
#
_cell.length_a   1.000
_cell.length_b   1.000
_cell.length_c   1.000
_cell.angle_alpha   90.00
_cell.angle_beta   90.00
_cell.angle_gamma   90.00
#
_symmetry.space_group_name_H-M   'P 1'
#
loop_
_entity.id
_entity.type
_entity.pdbx_description
1 polymer ?
#
loop_
_entity_poly.entity_id
_entity_poly.type
_entity_poly.pdbx_seq_one_letter_code
_entity_poly.pdbx_strand_id
1 'polypeptide(L)'
;MKTKFMGVAAALTAALALVFGVAIPGALPSLPAPVAQAQTTAIPVSPQKRDFKDLDTRKYNPPFEFTVEEDATITSLDFQIGGSGWLKAYELKVGNTTLSPKISPSGSAQQAPLTVTHDGLNIAVKKGEIIRISPYFTAPKVSGTVSVSPKGTLSGSTPPPTEPNPEPQPDPEPTPEPNPGASVTPAAPTAVDPATAPSCVEKGYINIPDTKGVDYFIGGERKQAGQHFYEGKKATVKVTAKPQNGYQFAAGAKTEWSFDFSGEVKDCSDSSEDPKPPAVEGRHFDAIGHEFAVKADPVDPKKPNAFTAKVTEESHMKYATVRIETDATFLDPQKYNLTLDQIEPGVTLQKRNVNIGNGFITMDVVPVKDGKPVDSAVVPKDAVFTFTNNLSENKNLKVTLDVYGEKKSEPKPPEIISPPDGAKWVHGRVPNPPMPQRCGLRIAVVADLSTSLRYADTNGFEASKNAANAFIDSLQGTPAELGIYNFASSGPANQAGTTHGQNPPYISMQSEQGVQRAKDVVKNWSYNANNSATNWEAGLKQVKDNDYDVVYFITDGMPTTSSTIKSKGIGGEFVQASALNDAIKAANELKAAGTRVVPIMVDLTLGGNTGKDWVVEQDYVLKDIKRIGLWDEVPQQPGVYYRIDSGIQGAREANYNDKERKGTKESGELIMANLERAAKLAPNRALQVFERANGRSNTVTSDMSKWTYGPRGVKIMGEDISGTGHTVRVSNYSNLADQMKKIAQDVTTRCNGEVTVKKRIVDENGKVLEDGAPGWEFTLSAGGQDIIDSGNGPLVHRSMKVTSGSESDKGTASWNIESEREQSLVLTETQKQGYTLFRRGDTLDSTGDYNAVCTQTRDGKTSPLKVENVGEFGFRVKMSESNKVLSSVSCVVDNYEAPDTKPGKLTLEKAEYVDGEGVKILPGLGGATFDIYPSAGGQPDYSGGPVYTITPDQKSIEITETGTFYLVETKAPAGLSLLPEPVAFEISIDQETKEYTISVVGGSSPLIKAEGSGELMIMQVTDTKTGKLPKTGGYGVGLVALVGAALAGAGLLLGRRKTA
;
A
#
# COMPACT_ATOMS: atom_id res chain seq x y z
N MET A 1 -15.05 1.06 63.80
CA MET A 1 -15.22 -0.14 64.67
C MET A 1 -14.76 -1.38 63.90
N LYS A 2 -14.05 -2.31 64.56
CA LYS A 2 -14.41 -3.74 64.73
C LYS A 2 -15.01 -4.41 63.46
N THR A 3 -14.28 -5.21 62.67
CA THR A 3 -13.78 -6.61 62.91
C THR A 3 -14.90 -7.68 62.77
N LYS A 4 -14.66 -8.94 62.33
CA LYS A 4 -13.40 -9.71 62.37
C LYS A 4 -13.38 -10.96 61.44
N PHE A 5 -12.25 -11.16 60.73
CA PHE A 5 -11.55 -12.46 60.42
C PHE A 5 -12.33 -13.53 59.60
N MET A 6 -11.72 -14.61 59.04
CA MET A 6 -10.38 -15.24 59.11
C MET A 6 -10.14 -16.01 57.78
N GLY A 7 -8.95 -16.34 57.25
CA GLY A 7 -7.55 -16.01 57.57
C GLY A 7 -6.55 -16.87 56.74
N VAL A 8 -5.28 -16.42 56.62
CA VAL A 8 -4.00 -17.20 56.76
C VAL A 8 -3.78 -18.46 55.88
N ALA A 9 -2.65 -18.74 55.20
CA ALA A 9 -1.41 -18.05 54.71
C ALA A 9 -0.77 -19.03 53.64
N ALA A 10 0.52 -19.27 53.33
CA ALA A 10 1.92 -18.84 53.62
C ALA A 10 2.85 -19.60 52.59
N ALA A 11 4.11 -19.28 52.24
CA ALA A 11 4.98 -18.10 52.38
C ALA A 11 6.20 -18.16 51.39
N LEU A 12 7.44 -17.94 51.86
CA LEU A 12 8.75 -17.79 51.15
C LEU A 12 9.48 -19.17 50.94
N THR A 13 10.65 -19.35 50.29
CA THR A 13 11.89 -18.53 50.17
C THR A 13 12.81 -19.01 49.01
N ALA A 14 13.90 -18.28 48.69
CA ALA A 14 14.88 -18.57 47.62
C ALA A 14 16.27 -19.03 48.13
N ALA A 15 17.10 -19.63 47.25
CA ALA A 15 18.58 -19.70 47.35
C ALA A 15 19.26 -20.25 46.06
N LEU A 16 20.59 -20.11 45.94
CA LEU A 16 21.45 -20.46 44.78
C LEU A 16 22.65 -21.35 45.23
N ALA A 17 23.12 -22.31 44.43
CA ALA A 17 24.40 -23.03 44.65
C ALA A 17 24.94 -23.79 43.39
N LEU A 18 26.23 -24.16 43.42
CA LEU A 18 27.03 -24.88 42.40
C LEU A 18 27.94 -25.95 43.07
N VAL A 19 28.66 -26.78 42.27
CA VAL A 19 30.01 -27.42 42.49
C VAL A 19 30.16 -28.96 42.29
N PHE A 20 30.87 -29.33 41.20
CA PHE A 20 31.89 -30.40 40.92
C PHE A 20 31.91 -31.84 41.52
N GLY A 21 32.39 -32.80 40.67
CA GLY A 21 32.99 -34.13 41.00
C GLY A 21 32.24 -35.34 40.39
N VAL A 22 32.82 -36.46 39.91
CA VAL A 22 34.16 -37.10 39.93
C VAL A 22 34.35 -37.99 38.64
N ALA A 23 35.54 -38.57 38.36
CA ALA A 23 35.94 -39.28 37.12
C ALA A 23 36.51 -40.72 37.39
N ILE A 24 37.00 -41.60 36.47
CA ILE A 24 37.52 -41.42 35.09
C ILE A 24 37.13 -42.50 34.01
N PRO A 25 37.69 -43.75 33.92
CA PRO A 25 38.15 -44.23 32.60
C PRO A 25 37.63 -45.59 32.07
N GLY A 26 37.54 -45.77 30.74
CA GLY A 26 37.56 -47.10 30.09
C GLY A 26 37.06 -47.24 28.64
N ALA A 27 38.00 -47.41 27.68
CA ALA A 27 37.85 -48.00 26.33
C ALA A 27 37.01 -47.27 25.23
N LEU A 28 37.49 -47.38 23.98
CA LEU A 28 36.85 -46.97 22.72
C LEU A 28 36.36 -48.19 21.92
N PRO A 29 35.33 -48.01 21.07
CA PRO A 29 35.45 -48.51 19.69
C PRO A 29 34.95 -47.53 18.60
N SER A 30 35.51 -47.72 17.40
CA SER A 30 35.16 -47.21 16.05
C SER A 30 33.95 -46.31 15.80
N LEU A 31 34.19 -45.25 15.00
CA LEU A 31 33.20 -44.38 14.34
C LEU A 31 32.23 -45.13 13.39
N PRO A 32 30.94 -44.74 13.34
CA PRO A 32 30.16 -44.74 12.11
C PRO A 32 30.41 -43.44 11.31
N ALA A 33 30.25 -43.48 9.99
CA ALA A 33 30.37 -42.30 9.13
C ALA A 33 29.14 -41.38 9.26
N PRO A 34 29.28 -40.04 9.10
CA PRO A 34 28.15 -39.13 9.04
C PRO A 34 27.34 -39.36 7.76
N VAL A 35 26.06 -39.71 7.90
CA VAL A 35 25.11 -39.78 6.78
C VAL A 35 24.57 -38.38 6.54
N ALA A 36 24.58 -37.92 5.28
CA ALA A 36 24.06 -36.60 4.93
C ALA A 36 22.55 -36.50 5.23
N GLN A 37 22.18 -35.57 6.10
CA GLN A 37 20.78 -35.17 6.29
C GLN A 37 20.43 -34.09 5.27
N ALA A 38 19.46 -34.38 4.40
CA ALA A 38 18.89 -33.37 3.53
C ALA A 38 18.17 -32.29 4.37
N GLN A 39 18.35 -31.01 4.02
CA GLN A 39 17.50 -29.94 4.53
C GLN A 39 16.04 -30.23 4.13
N THR A 40 15.11 -30.01 5.06
CA THR A 40 13.68 -30.27 4.84
C THR A 40 12.91 -28.96 4.88
N THR A 41 12.31 -28.58 3.77
CA THR A 41 11.48 -27.37 3.69
C THR A 41 10.06 -27.65 4.19
N ALA A 42 9.39 -26.64 4.73
CA ALA A 42 7.98 -26.76 5.09
C ALA A 42 7.12 -26.82 3.81
N ILE A 43 6.20 -27.78 3.75
CA ILE A 43 5.32 -27.99 2.59
C ILE A 43 3.99 -27.26 2.87
N PRO A 44 3.53 -26.36 1.99
CA PRO A 44 2.34 -25.55 2.25
C PRO A 44 1.05 -26.38 2.22
N VAL A 45 0.14 -26.08 3.14
CA VAL A 45 -1.17 -26.74 3.28
C VAL A 45 -2.29 -25.76 3.56
N SER A 46 -3.50 -26.06 3.08
CA SER A 46 -4.69 -25.23 3.24
C SER A 46 -5.88 -26.00 3.83
N PRO A 47 -6.59 -25.45 4.84
CA PRO A 47 -6.17 -24.35 5.70
C PRO A 47 -5.09 -24.83 6.68
N GLN A 48 -4.17 -23.97 7.12
CA GLN A 48 -3.10 -24.35 8.07
C GLN A 48 -3.61 -24.88 9.43
N LYS A 49 -4.86 -24.57 9.81
CA LYS A 49 -5.48 -24.93 11.10
C LYS A 49 -6.98 -25.17 10.93
N ARG A 50 -7.51 -26.12 11.71
CA ARG A 50 -8.93 -26.47 11.82
C ARG A 50 -9.36 -26.42 13.28
N ASP A 51 -10.39 -25.64 13.59
CA ASP A 51 -10.92 -25.52 14.96
C ASP A 51 -12.20 -26.33 15.10
N PHE A 52 -12.41 -26.96 16.27
CA PHE A 52 -13.60 -27.76 16.58
C PHE A 52 -14.13 -27.46 17.97
N LYS A 53 -15.45 -27.54 18.13
CA LYS A 53 -16.16 -27.20 19.36
C LYS A 53 -17.29 -28.18 19.64
N ASP A 54 -17.39 -28.62 20.90
CA ASP A 54 -18.44 -29.49 21.45
C ASP A 54 -18.66 -30.82 20.69
N LEU A 55 -17.59 -31.33 20.06
CA LEU A 55 -17.58 -32.51 19.19
C LEU A 55 -17.88 -33.80 19.98
N ASP A 56 -19.00 -34.47 19.67
CA ASP A 56 -19.41 -35.73 20.33
C ASP A 56 -18.77 -36.96 19.66
N THR A 57 -17.60 -37.32 20.17
CA THR A 57 -16.70 -38.40 19.70
C THR A 57 -17.34 -39.79 19.69
N ARG A 58 -18.48 -39.98 20.39
CA ARG A 58 -19.22 -41.25 20.42
C ARG A 58 -20.21 -41.40 19.28
N LYS A 59 -20.63 -40.28 18.67
CA LYS A 59 -21.63 -40.26 17.59
C LYS A 59 -20.97 -40.20 16.21
N TYR A 60 -19.92 -39.39 16.08
CA TYR A 60 -19.16 -39.24 14.84
C TYR A 60 -17.78 -38.66 15.17
N ASN A 61 -16.71 -39.26 14.62
CA ASN A 61 -15.37 -38.72 14.71
C ASN A 61 -14.96 -38.19 13.31
N PRO A 62 -15.07 -36.87 13.05
CA PRO A 62 -14.78 -36.31 11.75
C PRO A 62 -13.28 -36.42 11.43
N PRO A 63 -12.91 -36.76 10.18
CA PRO A 63 -11.58 -36.48 9.69
C PRO A 63 -11.36 -34.95 9.59
N PHE A 64 -10.22 -34.48 10.10
CA PHE A 64 -9.70 -33.15 9.82
C PHE A 64 -8.84 -33.23 8.56
N GLU A 65 -9.19 -32.42 7.55
CA GLU A 65 -8.61 -32.48 6.21
C GLU A 65 -7.88 -31.18 5.85
N PHE A 66 -6.68 -31.37 5.33
CA PHE A 66 -5.70 -30.36 4.95
C PHE A 66 -5.22 -30.67 3.53
N THR A 67 -5.46 -29.77 2.59
CA THR A 67 -5.04 -29.93 1.19
C THR A 67 -3.58 -29.51 1.04
N VAL A 68 -2.76 -30.32 0.35
CA VAL A 68 -1.38 -29.97 0.00
C VAL A 68 -1.40 -28.98 -1.17
N GLU A 69 -0.71 -27.85 -1.02
CA GLU A 69 -0.75 -26.76 -2.02
C GLU A 69 0.30 -26.90 -3.13
N GLU A 70 1.27 -27.79 -3.02
CA GLU A 70 2.33 -27.97 -4.03
C GLU A 70 2.70 -29.45 -4.18
N ASP A 71 3.23 -29.83 -5.34
CA ASP A 71 3.80 -31.17 -5.52
C ASP A 71 5.03 -31.33 -4.62
N ALA A 72 5.12 -32.41 -3.84
CA ALA A 72 6.19 -32.57 -2.84
C ALA A 72 6.45 -34.04 -2.48
N THR A 73 7.59 -34.29 -1.83
CA THR A 73 7.90 -35.56 -1.14
C THR A 73 8.04 -35.27 0.35
N ILE A 74 7.06 -35.70 1.14
CA ILE A 74 7.01 -35.52 2.59
C ILE A 74 7.98 -36.50 3.26
N THR A 75 8.95 -35.98 4.01
CA THR A 75 9.97 -36.75 4.75
C THR A 75 9.77 -36.72 6.26
N SER A 76 9.05 -35.70 6.78
CA SER A 76 8.49 -35.71 8.12
C SER A 76 7.16 -34.95 8.17
N LEU A 77 6.32 -35.24 9.16
CA LEU A 77 5.01 -34.61 9.33
C LEU A 77 4.73 -34.43 10.82
N ASP A 78 4.73 -33.18 11.28
CA ASP A 78 4.17 -32.82 12.57
C ASP A 78 2.65 -32.64 12.44
N PHE A 79 1.90 -33.10 13.44
CA PHE A 79 0.55 -32.57 13.68
C PHE A 79 0.37 -32.19 15.14
N GLN A 80 -0.38 -31.12 15.37
CA GLN A 80 -0.63 -30.58 16.71
C GLN A 80 -2.13 -30.67 17.02
N ILE A 81 -2.45 -31.09 18.24
CA ILE A 81 -3.81 -31.06 18.79
C ILE A 81 -3.83 -30.10 19.98
N GLY A 82 -4.59 -29.02 19.86
CA GLY A 82 -4.84 -28.03 20.91
C GLY A 82 -6.16 -28.26 21.64
N GLY A 83 -6.38 -27.53 22.73
CA GLY A 83 -7.50 -27.72 23.66
C GLY A 83 -7.09 -28.53 24.89
N SER A 84 -8.06 -28.97 25.69
CA SER A 84 -7.86 -29.69 26.97
C SER A 84 -8.23 -31.18 26.94
N GLY A 85 -8.50 -31.73 25.75
CA GLY A 85 -8.87 -33.13 25.56
C GLY A 85 -7.70 -34.09 25.79
N TRP A 86 -8.03 -35.35 26.08
CA TRP A 86 -7.05 -36.44 26.18
C TRP A 86 -7.16 -37.37 24.97
N LEU A 87 -6.12 -37.41 24.16
CA LEU A 87 -6.02 -38.26 22.96
C LEU A 87 -5.67 -39.70 23.35
N LYS A 88 -6.47 -40.65 22.89
CA LYS A 88 -6.33 -42.09 23.15
C LYS A 88 -5.72 -42.85 21.96
N ALA A 89 -5.99 -42.39 20.75
CA ALA A 89 -5.40 -42.87 19.50
C ALA A 89 -5.67 -41.87 18.37
N TYR A 90 -5.15 -42.12 17.16
CA TYR A 90 -5.54 -41.41 15.94
C TYR A 90 -5.38 -42.32 14.71
N GLU A 91 -6.10 -42.01 13.63
CA GLU A 91 -5.65 -42.38 12.27
C GLU A 91 -5.02 -41.15 11.59
N LEU A 92 -3.94 -41.37 10.82
CA LEU A 92 -3.32 -40.37 9.95
C LEU A 92 -3.17 -40.97 8.56
N LYS A 93 -3.59 -40.23 7.52
CA LYS A 93 -3.40 -40.58 6.11
C LYS A 93 -2.84 -39.40 5.34
N VAL A 94 -2.01 -39.69 4.36
CA VAL A 94 -1.35 -38.73 3.46
C VAL A 94 -1.61 -39.23 2.05
N GLY A 95 -2.53 -38.59 1.34
CA GLY A 95 -3.09 -39.14 0.10
C GLY A 95 -3.74 -40.50 0.36
N ASN A 96 -3.32 -41.52 -0.39
CA ASN A 96 -3.74 -42.91 -0.18
C ASN A 96 -2.92 -43.65 0.90
N THR A 97 -1.79 -43.11 1.36
CA THR A 97 -0.90 -43.76 2.33
C THR A 97 -1.45 -43.62 3.75
N THR A 98 -1.68 -44.74 4.45
CA THR A 98 -2.07 -44.73 5.88
C THR A 98 -0.83 -44.91 6.75
N LEU A 99 -0.62 -44.02 7.72
CA LEU A 99 0.53 -44.03 8.61
C LEU A 99 0.21 -44.73 9.95
N SER A 100 1.12 -45.60 10.39
CA SER A 100 1.05 -46.28 11.68
C SER A 100 1.08 -45.27 12.83
N PRO A 101 0.06 -45.23 13.72
CA PRO A 101 -0.01 -44.20 14.76
C PRO A 101 1.00 -44.44 15.89
N LYS A 102 1.75 -43.40 16.26
CA LYS A 102 2.64 -43.39 17.43
C LYS A 102 1.87 -43.42 18.77
N ILE A 103 0.56 -43.18 18.75
CA ILE A 103 -0.34 -43.29 19.91
C ILE A 103 -1.43 -44.31 19.57
N SER A 104 -1.34 -45.50 20.19
CA SER A 104 -2.20 -46.66 19.92
C SER A 104 -3.27 -46.83 21.02
N PRO A 105 -4.47 -47.37 20.71
CA PRO A 105 -5.52 -47.63 21.71
C PRO A 105 -5.10 -48.49 22.91
N SER A 106 -4.04 -49.30 22.79
CA SER A 106 -3.47 -50.09 23.89
C SER A 106 -2.59 -49.29 24.86
N GLY A 107 -2.13 -48.09 24.48
CA GLY A 107 -1.26 -47.25 25.30
C GLY A 107 -2.00 -46.30 26.24
N SER A 108 -1.25 -45.58 27.09
CA SER A 108 -1.78 -44.48 27.90
C SER A 108 -2.24 -43.31 27.02
N ALA A 109 -3.35 -42.68 27.39
CA ALA A 109 -3.81 -41.46 26.71
C ALA A 109 -2.88 -40.28 27.04
N GLN A 110 -2.74 -39.34 26.09
CA GLN A 110 -1.91 -38.13 26.22
C GLN A 110 -2.80 -36.88 26.26
N GLN A 111 -2.43 -35.89 27.08
CA GLN A 111 -3.23 -34.67 27.26
C GLN A 111 -2.82 -33.58 26.26
N ALA A 112 -3.79 -32.90 25.65
CA ALA A 112 -3.57 -31.71 24.83
C ALA A 112 -3.30 -30.45 25.70
N PRO A 113 -2.53 -29.45 25.21
CA PRO A 113 -1.94 -29.37 23.89
C PRO A 113 -0.74 -30.33 23.69
N LEU A 114 -0.73 -31.04 22.56
CA LEU A 114 0.33 -31.99 22.22
C LEU A 114 0.69 -31.93 20.73
N THR A 115 1.93 -32.26 20.40
CA THR A 115 2.43 -32.41 19.02
C THR A 115 2.90 -33.85 18.81
N VAL A 116 2.56 -34.44 17.66
CA VAL A 116 3.02 -35.77 17.26
C VAL A 116 3.75 -35.66 15.93
N THR A 117 5.07 -35.80 15.97
CA THR A 117 5.94 -35.87 14.79
C THR A 117 5.91 -37.28 14.20
N HIS A 118 5.87 -37.40 12.89
CA HIS A 118 6.22 -38.60 12.13
C HIS A 118 7.49 -38.32 11.31
N ASP A 119 8.48 -39.21 11.40
CA ASP A 119 9.85 -39.02 10.89
C ASP A 119 10.22 -40.17 9.96
N GLY A 120 11.21 -39.96 9.08
CA GLY A 120 11.68 -41.00 8.16
C GLY A 120 10.63 -41.41 7.13
N LEU A 121 9.73 -40.48 6.77
CA LEU A 121 8.77 -40.65 5.70
C LEU A 121 9.47 -40.52 4.33
N ASN A 122 8.81 -41.00 3.29
CA ASN A 122 9.19 -40.76 1.90
C ASN A 122 7.92 -40.83 1.03
N ILE A 123 6.98 -39.91 1.27
CA ILE A 123 5.65 -39.93 0.64
C ILE A 123 5.56 -38.81 -0.39
N ALA A 124 5.69 -39.16 -1.67
CA ALA A 124 5.33 -38.27 -2.77
C ALA A 124 3.83 -37.96 -2.72
N VAL A 125 3.49 -36.68 -2.88
CA VAL A 125 2.13 -36.12 -2.94
C VAL A 125 2.04 -35.09 -4.06
N LYS A 126 0.86 -34.95 -4.65
CA LYS A 126 0.54 -33.91 -5.65
C LYS A 126 -0.27 -32.76 -5.05
N LYS A 127 -0.18 -31.57 -5.66
CA LYS A 127 -1.05 -30.43 -5.35
C LYS A 127 -2.51 -30.88 -5.43
N GLY A 128 -3.27 -30.66 -4.36
CA GLY A 128 -4.65 -31.12 -4.23
C GLY A 128 -4.84 -32.44 -3.47
N GLU A 129 -3.76 -33.19 -3.15
CA GLU A 129 -3.87 -34.34 -2.25
C GLU A 129 -4.17 -33.92 -0.80
N ILE A 130 -4.79 -34.84 -0.05
CA ILE A 130 -5.32 -34.55 1.29
C ILE A 130 -4.51 -35.27 2.36
N ILE A 131 -4.02 -34.51 3.34
CA ILE A 131 -3.59 -35.02 4.64
C ILE A 131 -4.83 -35.07 5.53
N ARG A 132 -5.12 -36.25 6.10
CA ARG A 132 -6.35 -36.56 6.83
C ARG A 132 -6.01 -37.11 8.23
N ILE A 133 -6.57 -36.50 9.28
CA ILE A 133 -6.36 -36.92 10.67
C ILE A 133 -7.71 -37.19 11.36
N SER A 134 -7.86 -38.36 11.96
CA SER A 134 -9.05 -38.76 12.74
C SER A 134 -8.65 -39.02 14.20
N PRO A 135 -8.73 -38.03 15.12
CA PRO A 135 -8.24 -38.14 16.49
C PRO A 135 -9.28 -38.75 17.44
N TYR A 136 -8.96 -39.83 18.14
CA TYR A 136 -9.86 -40.48 19.10
C TYR A 136 -9.57 -40.00 20.52
N PHE A 137 -10.47 -39.23 21.11
CA PHE A 137 -10.34 -38.74 22.49
C PHE A 137 -11.03 -39.67 23.50
N THR A 138 -10.57 -39.66 24.77
CA THR A 138 -11.24 -40.37 25.87
C THR A 138 -12.53 -39.68 26.33
N ALA A 139 -12.61 -38.36 26.16
CA ALA A 139 -13.75 -37.55 26.58
C ALA A 139 -14.90 -37.63 25.54
N PRO A 140 -16.17 -37.72 25.99
CA PRO A 140 -17.34 -37.85 25.11
C PRO A 140 -17.70 -36.56 24.37
N LYS A 141 -17.16 -35.41 24.81
CA LYS A 141 -17.22 -34.12 24.14
C LYS A 141 -15.89 -33.41 24.27
N VAL A 142 -15.41 -32.82 23.18
CA VAL A 142 -14.15 -32.07 23.15
C VAL A 142 -14.26 -30.80 22.31
N SER A 143 -13.45 -29.81 22.69
CA SER A 143 -13.24 -28.54 21.97
C SER A 143 -11.74 -28.29 21.90
N GLY A 144 -11.25 -27.82 20.76
CA GLY A 144 -9.81 -27.78 20.49
C GLY A 144 -9.51 -27.41 19.04
N THR A 145 -8.28 -27.69 18.62
CA THR A 145 -7.75 -27.32 17.31
C THR A 145 -6.89 -28.46 16.75
N VAL A 146 -6.83 -28.61 15.42
CA VAL A 146 -5.88 -29.49 14.73
C VAL A 146 -5.13 -28.67 13.69
N SER A 147 -3.82 -28.84 13.61
CA SER A 147 -2.97 -28.31 12.53
C SER A 147 -1.97 -29.38 12.09
N VAL A 148 -1.46 -29.25 10.86
CA VAL A 148 -0.39 -30.12 10.32
C VAL A 148 0.74 -29.26 9.77
N SER A 149 1.96 -29.78 9.84
CA SER A 149 3.16 -29.15 9.30
C SER A 149 4.03 -30.23 8.65
N PRO A 150 3.65 -30.69 7.43
CA PRO A 150 4.50 -31.55 6.63
C PRO A 150 5.79 -30.82 6.24
N LYS A 151 6.89 -31.56 6.20
CA LYS A 151 8.22 -31.09 5.80
C LYS A 151 8.84 -32.11 4.85
N GLY A 152 9.66 -31.66 3.91
CA GLY A 152 10.22 -32.53 2.89
C GLY A 152 10.94 -31.77 1.79
N THR A 153 10.71 -32.17 0.54
CA THR A 153 11.23 -31.51 -0.66
C THR A 153 10.12 -31.22 -1.64
N LEU A 154 10.08 -30.00 -2.20
CA LEU A 154 9.11 -29.62 -3.22
C LEU A 154 9.52 -30.23 -4.57
N SER A 155 8.60 -30.87 -5.27
CA SER A 155 8.84 -31.62 -6.51
C SER A 155 8.83 -30.73 -7.75
N GLY A 156 9.61 -29.63 -7.71
CA GLY A 156 9.95 -28.80 -8.87
C GLY A 156 11.20 -29.29 -9.62
N SER A 157 12.08 -30.04 -8.96
CA SER A 157 13.35 -30.53 -9.53
C SER A 157 13.25 -31.98 -10.01
N THR A 158 13.07 -32.20 -11.31
CA THR A 158 13.35 -33.51 -11.95
C THR A 158 14.23 -33.29 -13.19
N PRO A 159 15.36 -34.01 -13.35
CA PRO A 159 16.18 -33.97 -14.57
C PRO A 159 15.39 -34.42 -15.83
N PRO A 160 15.85 -34.06 -17.04
CA PRO A 160 15.21 -34.49 -18.28
C PRO A 160 15.28 -36.03 -18.47
N PRO A 161 14.30 -36.63 -19.17
CA PRO A 161 14.21 -38.08 -19.31
C PRO A 161 15.29 -38.67 -20.24
N THR A 162 15.78 -39.85 -19.88
CA THR A 162 16.78 -40.60 -20.66
C THR A 162 16.11 -41.43 -21.77
N GLU A 163 16.58 -41.29 -23.00
CA GLU A 163 16.36 -42.25 -24.10
C GLU A 163 17.69 -42.90 -24.54
N PRO A 164 17.68 -44.02 -25.30
CA PRO A 164 18.64 -45.10 -25.10
C PRO A 164 20.02 -44.92 -25.76
N ASN A 165 20.99 -45.61 -25.15
CA ASN A 165 22.43 -45.63 -25.44
C ASN A 165 22.81 -46.09 -26.88
N PRO A 166 23.47 -45.24 -27.69
CA PRO A 166 24.23 -45.64 -28.88
C PRO A 166 25.62 -46.24 -28.56
N GLU A 167 26.25 -46.89 -29.53
CA GLU A 167 27.55 -47.57 -29.36
C GLU A 167 28.76 -46.59 -29.31
N PRO A 168 29.89 -46.98 -28.68
CA PRO A 168 30.99 -46.05 -28.36
C PRO A 168 31.98 -45.81 -29.52
N GLN A 169 32.27 -44.53 -29.80
CA GLN A 169 33.40 -44.09 -30.64
C GLN A 169 33.71 -42.59 -30.39
N PRO A 170 34.92 -42.12 -30.72
CA PRO A 170 36.12 -42.12 -29.88
C PRO A 170 36.38 -40.76 -29.18
N ASP A 171 37.39 -40.70 -28.30
CA ASP A 171 37.75 -39.48 -27.55
C ASP A 171 38.15 -38.29 -28.45
N PRO A 172 37.69 -37.05 -28.15
CA PRO A 172 38.11 -35.83 -28.83
C PRO A 172 39.39 -35.23 -28.23
N GLU A 173 40.21 -34.58 -29.07
CA GLU A 173 41.45 -33.90 -28.66
C GLU A 173 41.21 -32.60 -27.86
N PRO A 174 42.13 -32.21 -26.95
CA PRO A 174 42.07 -30.92 -26.27
C PRO A 174 42.36 -29.75 -27.22
N THR A 175 41.63 -28.65 -27.06
CA THR A 175 41.80 -27.38 -27.80
C THR A 175 42.28 -26.24 -26.87
N PRO A 176 42.92 -25.17 -27.39
CA PRO A 176 44.11 -24.61 -26.72
C PRO A 176 43.89 -23.35 -25.87
N GLU A 177 44.91 -23.04 -25.06
CA GLU A 177 45.05 -21.80 -24.29
C GLU A 177 45.13 -20.52 -25.16
N PRO A 178 44.75 -19.35 -24.62
CA PRO A 178 44.74 -18.09 -25.37
C PRO A 178 46.15 -17.56 -25.70
N ASN A 179 46.26 -16.92 -26.87
CA ASN A 179 47.53 -16.52 -27.47
C ASN A 179 48.18 -15.29 -26.80
N PRO A 180 49.46 -15.32 -26.39
CA PRO A 180 50.10 -14.18 -25.68
C PRO A 180 50.31 -12.93 -26.55
N GLY A 181 50.03 -11.75 -25.99
CA GLY A 181 50.47 -10.45 -26.56
C GLY A 181 49.41 -9.63 -27.28
N ALA A 182 48.15 -9.66 -26.83
CA ALA A 182 47.07 -8.87 -27.44
C ALA A 182 47.28 -7.34 -27.27
N SER A 183 47.17 -6.59 -28.37
CA SER A 183 47.40 -5.14 -28.39
C SER A 183 46.17 -4.34 -27.95
N VAL A 184 46.33 -3.39 -27.01
CA VAL A 184 45.26 -2.56 -26.45
C VAL A 184 45.64 -1.08 -26.37
N THR A 185 44.64 -0.20 -26.32
CA THR A 185 44.82 1.26 -26.21
C THR A 185 44.03 1.77 -25.00
N PRO A 186 44.68 2.41 -24.00
CA PRO A 186 43.99 3.04 -22.88
C PRO A 186 42.98 4.11 -23.31
N ALA A 187 41.82 4.12 -22.68
CA ALA A 187 40.86 5.22 -22.72
C ALA A 187 41.32 6.37 -21.81
N ALA A 188 40.86 7.59 -22.09
CA ALA A 188 41.19 8.75 -21.27
C ALA A 188 40.28 8.84 -20.03
N PRO A 189 40.83 8.95 -18.81
CA PRO A 189 40.06 9.36 -17.64
C PRO A 189 39.49 10.78 -17.80
N THR A 190 38.46 11.08 -17.03
CA THR A 190 37.88 12.43 -16.91
C THR A 190 37.87 12.89 -15.45
N ALA A 191 37.71 14.19 -15.20
CA ALA A 191 37.67 14.75 -13.85
C ALA A 191 36.56 15.80 -13.71
N VAL A 192 36.03 15.95 -12.50
CA VAL A 192 34.96 16.90 -12.15
C VAL A 192 35.35 17.67 -10.90
N ASP A 193 35.51 18.99 -11.04
CA ASP A 193 35.88 19.92 -9.97
C ASP A 193 34.61 20.62 -9.42
N PRO A 194 34.31 20.56 -8.11
CA PRO A 194 33.13 21.15 -7.48
C PRO A 194 32.94 22.65 -7.71
N ALA A 195 34.02 23.40 -8.00
CA ALA A 195 33.94 24.82 -8.31
C ALA A 195 33.43 25.11 -9.73
N THR A 196 33.50 24.13 -10.65
CA THR A 196 33.19 24.31 -12.09
C THR A 196 32.19 23.30 -12.66
N ALA A 197 31.73 22.35 -11.85
CA ALA A 197 30.75 21.35 -12.25
C ALA A 197 29.41 21.98 -12.72
N PRO A 198 28.78 21.47 -13.80
CA PRO A 198 27.46 21.95 -14.25
C PRO A 198 26.33 21.69 -13.24
N SER A 199 26.46 20.61 -12.46
CA SER A 199 25.56 20.21 -11.37
C SER A 199 26.23 20.40 -10.00
N CYS A 200 25.44 20.47 -8.93
CA CYS A 200 25.95 20.53 -7.57
C CYS A 200 26.54 19.18 -7.14
N VAL A 201 27.85 19.13 -6.91
CA VAL A 201 28.59 17.98 -6.36
C VAL A 201 29.56 18.50 -5.30
N GLU A 202 29.45 17.99 -4.06
CA GLU A 202 30.20 18.52 -2.91
C GLU A 202 31.65 18.02 -2.81
N LYS A 203 32.03 17.02 -3.63
CA LYS A 203 33.37 16.42 -3.67
C LYS A 203 33.84 16.29 -5.11
N GLY A 204 35.10 16.60 -5.37
CA GLY A 204 35.70 16.42 -6.70
C GLY A 204 36.05 14.97 -6.95
N TYR A 205 36.11 14.54 -8.21
CA TYR A 205 36.49 13.17 -8.54
C TYR A 205 37.18 13.02 -9.90
N ILE A 206 37.94 11.93 -10.06
CA ILE A 206 38.39 11.40 -11.34
C ILE A 206 37.56 10.16 -11.65
N ASN A 207 36.99 10.10 -12.85
CA ASN A 207 36.37 8.89 -13.36
C ASN A 207 37.39 8.08 -14.16
N ILE A 208 37.71 6.88 -13.66
CA ILE A 208 38.59 5.90 -14.31
C ILE A 208 37.74 5.02 -15.23
N PRO A 209 38.07 4.90 -16.53
CA PRO A 209 37.28 4.10 -17.46
C PRO A 209 37.61 2.61 -17.29
N ASP A 210 36.60 1.74 -17.34
CA ASP A 210 36.87 0.31 -17.54
C ASP A 210 37.43 0.11 -18.96
N THR A 211 38.59 -0.54 -19.07
CA THR A 211 39.27 -0.75 -20.34
C THR A 211 39.94 -2.11 -20.29
N LYS A 212 39.30 -3.11 -20.88
CA LYS A 212 39.76 -4.49 -20.90
C LYS A 212 41.23 -4.60 -21.31
N GLY A 213 42.04 -5.24 -20.47
CA GLY A 213 43.48 -5.38 -20.69
C GLY A 213 44.33 -4.21 -20.17
N VAL A 214 43.76 -3.23 -19.47
CA VAL A 214 44.46 -2.02 -18.98
C VAL A 214 44.18 -1.77 -17.50
N ASP A 215 45.23 -1.51 -16.74
CA ASP A 215 45.17 -1.05 -15.35
C ASP A 215 45.52 0.43 -15.26
N TYR A 216 44.67 1.21 -14.57
CA TYR A 216 44.94 2.62 -14.26
C TYR A 216 45.44 2.79 -12.83
N PHE A 217 46.31 3.78 -12.63
CA PHE A 217 47.01 4.06 -11.39
C PHE A 217 46.92 5.55 -11.06
N ILE A 218 46.65 5.87 -9.79
CA ILE A 218 46.73 7.24 -9.25
C ILE A 218 47.74 7.23 -8.10
N GLY A 219 48.69 8.16 -8.11
CA GLY A 219 49.75 8.24 -7.11
C GLY A 219 50.72 7.03 -7.07
N GLY A 220 50.53 6.03 -7.94
CA GLY A 220 51.26 4.76 -7.95
C GLY A 220 50.40 3.55 -7.55
N GLU A 221 49.22 3.76 -6.96
CA GLU A 221 48.27 2.70 -6.60
C GLU A 221 47.32 2.37 -7.75
N ARG A 222 47.05 1.09 -8.01
CA ARG A 222 46.04 0.64 -8.97
C ARG A 222 44.65 1.07 -8.49
N LYS A 223 43.85 1.69 -9.35
CA LYS A 223 42.47 2.10 -9.06
C LYS A 223 41.52 1.39 -10.02
N GLN A 224 40.39 0.91 -9.49
CA GLN A 224 39.33 0.28 -10.27
C GLN A 224 38.62 1.29 -11.18
N ALA A 225 37.80 0.83 -12.11
CA ALA A 225 36.91 1.70 -12.88
C ALA A 225 35.88 2.42 -11.98
N GLY A 226 35.35 3.55 -12.45
CA GLY A 226 34.40 4.40 -11.72
C GLY A 226 35.02 5.64 -11.09
N GLN A 227 34.29 6.28 -10.18
CA GLN A 227 34.63 7.59 -9.60
C GLN A 227 35.53 7.46 -8.35
N HIS A 228 36.65 8.18 -8.35
CA HIS A 228 37.59 8.28 -7.22
C HIS A 228 37.61 9.71 -6.72
N PHE A 229 37.23 9.94 -5.46
CA PHE A 229 36.98 11.27 -4.91
C PHE A 229 38.23 11.93 -4.29
N TYR A 230 38.27 13.27 -4.32
CA TYR A 230 39.30 14.14 -3.77
C TYR A 230 38.66 15.27 -2.95
N GLU A 231 39.14 15.47 -1.73
CA GLU A 231 38.48 16.33 -0.74
C GLU A 231 39.31 17.60 -0.41
N GLY A 232 38.66 18.76 -0.55
CA GLY A 232 38.99 20.00 0.18
C GLY A 232 40.39 20.59 0.02
N LYS A 233 41.18 20.19 -0.99
CA LYS A 233 42.55 20.69 -1.21
C LYS A 233 42.85 20.88 -2.70
N LYS A 234 43.51 22.01 -3.00
CA LYS A 234 44.04 22.30 -4.32
C LYS A 234 45.15 21.32 -4.68
N ALA A 235 44.97 20.52 -5.73
CA ALA A 235 45.88 19.42 -6.05
C ALA A 235 45.89 19.07 -7.55
N THR A 236 47.09 18.86 -8.10
CA THR A 236 47.28 18.22 -9.41
C THR A 236 47.35 16.70 -9.21
N VAL A 237 46.39 15.97 -9.74
CA VAL A 237 46.32 14.50 -9.64
C VAL A 237 46.72 13.88 -10.99
N LYS A 238 47.74 13.01 -10.96
CA LYS A 238 48.22 12.29 -12.15
C LYS A 238 47.66 10.87 -12.20
N VAL A 239 47.07 10.51 -13.34
CA VAL A 239 46.66 9.14 -13.68
C VAL A 239 47.66 8.55 -14.68
N THR A 240 48.07 7.30 -14.48
CA THR A 240 48.93 6.56 -15.42
C THR A 240 48.35 5.18 -15.71
N ALA A 241 48.58 4.62 -16.90
CA ALA A 241 48.06 3.34 -17.35
C ALA A 241 49.18 2.32 -17.58
N LYS A 242 48.92 1.03 -17.34
CA LYS A 242 49.78 -0.11 -17.67
C LYS A 242 48.94 -1.24 -18.30
N PRO A 243 49.50 -2.08 -19.19
CA PRO A 243 48.76 -3.23 -19.70
C PRO A 243 48.67 -4.33 -18.63
N GLN A 244 47.56 -5.05 -18.60
CA GLN A 244 47.37 -6.25 -17.78
C GLN A 244 48.18 -7.42 -18.37
N ASN A 245 48.41 -8.46 -17.56
CA ASN A 245 49.24 -9.59 -17.98
C ASN A 245 48.63 -10.30 -19.22
N GLY A 246 49.47 -10.61 -20.22
CA GLY A 246 49.04 -11.11 -21.53
C GLY A 246 48.72 -10.04 -22.59
N TYR A 247 48.59 -8.75 -22.21
CA TYR A 247 48.33 -7.63 -23.10
C TYR A 247 49.57 -6.73 -23.29
N GLN A 248 49.57 -5.92 -24.36
CA GLN A 248 50.59 -4.90 -24.65
C GLN A 248 49.95 -3.62 -25.18
N PHE A 249 50.59 -2.47 -25.00
CA PHE A 249 50.07 -1.20 -25.52
C PHE A 249 50.37 -1.00 -27.01
N ALA A 250 49.37 -0.48 -27.74
CA ALA A 250 49.53 -0.04 -29.12
C ALA A 250 50.60 1.06 -29.24
N ALA A 251 51.39 1.01 -30.31
CA ALA A 251 52.51 1.94 -30.51
C ALA A 251 52.02 3.40 -30.60
N GLY A 252 52.50 4.24 -29.68
CA GLY A 252 52.10 5.65 -29.58
C GLY A 252 50.84 5.92 -28.75
N ALA A 253 50.27 4.91 -28.08
CA ALA A 253 49.15 5.10 -27.16
C ALA A 253 49.51 6.06 -26.00
N LYS A 254 48.58 6.95 -25.64
CA LYS A 254 48.75 7.84 -24.48
C LYS A 254 48.47 7.07 -23.20
N THR A 255 49.41 7.11 -22.26
CA THR A 255 49.38 6.34 -21.01
C THR A 255 49.36 7.20 -19.75
N GLU A 256 49.37 8.53 -19.86
CA GLU A 256 49.40 9.43 -18.70
C GLU A 256 48.52 10.68 -18.91
N TRP A 257 47.83 11.11 -17.84
CA TRP A 257 46.99 12.31 -17.79
C TRP A 257 47.17 13.01 -16.44
N SER A 258 46.90 14.31 -16.38
CA SER A 258 46.91 15.11 -15.16
C SER A 258 45.68 16.00 -15.10
N PHE A 259 45.11 16.16 -13.92
CA PHE A 259 43.92 16.97 -13.66
C PHE A 259 44.17 17.88 -12.45
N ASP A 260 43.85 19.15 -12.58
CA ASP A 260 43.98 20.13 -11.50
C ASP A 260 42.63 20.35 -10.81
N PHE A 261 42.58 20.13 -9.50
CA PHE A 261 41.43 20.44 -8.66
C PHE A 261 41.65 21.76 -7.91
N SER A 262 40.62 22.61 -7.87
CA SER A 262 40.58 23.90 -7.19
C SER A 262 40.70 23.79 -5.66
N GLY A 263 40.01 22.81 -5.07
CA GLY A 263 39.77 22.70 -3.62
C GLY A 263 38.60 23.55 -3.12
N GLU A 264 37.87 24.24 -4.00
CA GLU A 264 36.70 25.06 -3.68
C GLU A 264 35.40 24.32 -4.06
N VAL A 265 34.29 24.60 -3.36
CA VAL A 265 32.97 24.01 -3.65
C VAL A 265 32.00 25.15 -3.97
N LYS A 266 31.26 25.01 -5.07
CA LYS A 266 30.25 25.98 -5.50
C LYS A 266 29.11 26.05 -4.47
N ASP A 267 28.67 27.27 -4.12
CA ASP A 267 27.45 27.46 -3.33
C ASP A 267 26.22 27.01 -4.14
N CYS A 268 25.35 26.23 -3.48
CA CYS A 268 24.16 25.62 -4.08
C CYS A 268 22.86 26.07 -3.39
N SER A 269 22.92 27.08 -2.51
CA SER A 269 21.76 27.61 -1.77
C SER A 269 20.91 28.63 -2.55
N ASP A 270 20.60 28.32 -3.82
CA ASP A 270 19.67 29.09 -4.68
C ASP A 270 18.24 28.49 -4.71
N SER A 271 17.87 27.66 -3.72
CA SER A 271 16.48 27.23 -3.49
C SER A 271 15.84 28.02 -2.37
N SER A 272 14.68 28.62 -2.64
CA SER A 272 13.90 29.39 -1.67
C SER A 272 13.01 28.55 -0.74
N GLU A 273 13.02 27.22 -0.86
CA GLU A 273 12.01 26.35 -0.22
C GLU A 273 12.49 25.66 1.08
N ASP A 274 13.76 25.28 1.21
CA ASP A 274 14.35 24.73 2.45
C ASP A 274 15.66 25.49 2.81
N PRO A 275 15.59 26.69 3.42
CA PRO A 275 16.76 27.35 3.97
C PRO A 275 17.33 26.57 5.17
N LYS A 276 18.65 26.64 5.38
CA LYS A 276 19.29 26.03 6.56
C LYS A 276 18.60 26.52 7.83
N PRO A 277 18.11 25.63 8.72
CA PRO A 277 17.36 26.04 9.90
C PRO A 277 18.15 27.02 10.79
N PRO A 278 17.53 28.10 11.28
CA PRO A 278 18.14 28.94 12.31
C PRO A 278 18.32 28.11 13.58
N ALA A 279 19.43 28.33 14.31
CA ALA A 279 19.72 27.57 15.52
C ALA A 279 18.64 27.80 16.59
N VAL A 280 17.82 26.77 16.84
CA VAL A 280 16.73 26.81 17.82
C VAL A 280 17.30 26.59 19.21
N GLU A 281 17.18 27.55 20.13
CA GLU A 281 17.77 27.40 21.47
C GLU A 281 17.02 26.36 22.31
N GLY A 282 17.70 25.26 22.67
CA GLY A 282 17.19 24.22 23.56
C GLY A 282 16.41 23.10 22.87
N ARG A 283 15.41 22.54 23.57
CA ARG A 283 14.67 21.35 23.13
C ARG A 283 13.18 21.59 23.04
N HIS A 284 12.62 21.27 21.88
CA HIS A 284 11.24 21.60 21.49
C HIS A 284 10.57 20.37 20.89
N PHE A 285 9.29 20.18 21.20
CA PHE A 285 8.49 19.10 20.63
C PHE A 285 7.08 19.61 20.30
N ASP A 286 6.74 19.52 19.02
CA ASP A 286 5.42 19.85 18.48
C ASP A 286 4.75 18.56 18.02
N ALA A 287 3.46 18.39 18.30
CA ALA A 287 2.64 17.32 17.74
C ALA A 287 1.36 17.91 17.15
N ILE A 288 1.19 17.71 15.84
CA ILE A 288 0.18 18.33 15.00
C ILE A 288 -0.77 17.24 14.50
N GLY A 289 -2.08 17.50 14.60
CA GLY A 289 -3.13 16.56 14.25
C GLY A 289 -3.90 16.98 13.01
N HIS A 290 -3.67 16.30 11.90
CA HIS A 290 -4.35 16.53 10.62
C HIS A 290 -5.55 15.60 10.55
N GLU A 291 -6.71 16.15 10.93
CA GLU A 291 -7.97 15.42 11.24
C GLU A 291 -7.84 14.31 12.31
N PHE A 292 -6.66 14.13 12.92
CA PHE A 292 -6.38 13.19 14.01
C PHE A 292 -6.22 13.93 15.36
N ALA A 293 -6.80 13.45 16.45
CA ALA A 293 -6.91 14.20 17.70
C ALA A 293 -5.69 14.07 18.66
N VAL A 294 -4.48 14.45 18.24
CA VAL A 294 -3.24 14.38 19.06
C VAL A 294 -2.88 15.70 19.76
N LYS A 295 -2.15 15.62 20.88
CA LYS A 295 -1.55 16.78 21.57
C LYS A 295 -0.19 16.42 22.21
N ALA A 296 0.82 17.26 22.03
CA ALA A 296 2.12 17.12 22.70
C ALA A 296 2.04 17.33 24.23
N ASP A 297 2.80 16.54 24.99
CA ASP A 297 3.12 16.81 26.38
C ASP A 297 4.29 17.80 26.50
N PRO A 298 4.40 18.57 27.61
CA PRO A 298 5.58 19.40 27.86
C PRO A 298 6.86 18.55 27.98
N VAL A 299 7.96 19.02 27.36
CA VAL A 299 9.27 18.37 27.41
C VAL A 299 9.72 18.13 28.86
N ASP A 300 9.95 16.86 29.24
CA ASP A 300 10.45 16.50 30.57
C ASP A 300 11.96 16.78 30.68
N PRO A 301 12.41 17.74 31.52
CA PRO A 301 13.82 18.04 31.68
C PRO A 301 14.63 16.89 32.32
N LYS A 302 13.97 15.86 32.86
CA LYS A 302 14.62 14.63 33.36
C LYS A 302 14.76 13.55 32.28
N LYS A 303 14.06 13.70 31.15
CA LYS A 303 14.11 12.81 29.99
C LYS A 303 14.28 13.62 28.69
N PRO A 304 15.31 14.47 28.56
CA PRO A 304 15.43 15.40 27.43
C PRO A 304 15.47 14.72 26.06
N ASN A 305 15.83 13.43 26.02
CA ASN A 305 15.93 12.58 24.82
C ASN A 305 14.62 11.84 24.46
N ALA A 306 13.52 12.02 25.21
CA ALA A 306 12.23 11.40 24.91
C ALA A 306 11.10 12.42 24.95
N PHE A 307 10.22 12.39 23.93
CA PHE A 307 9.07 13.28 23.82
C PHE A 307 7.80 12.45 23.66
N THR A 308 6.70 12.86 24.29
CA THR A 308 5.41 12.14 24.23
C THR A 308 4.29 13.02 23.69
N ALA A 309 3.43 12.46 22.86
CA ALA A 309 2.20 13.08 22.40
C ALA A 309 1.01 12.15 22.64
N LYS A 310 -0.03 12.68 23.27
CA LYS A 310 -1.18 11.91 23.72
C LYS A 310 -2.39 12.10 22.81
N VAL A 311 -3.07 11.00 22.52
CA VAL A 311 -4.32 10.96 21.74
C VAL A 311 -5.48 11.33 22.65
N THR A 312 -6.24 12.35 22.25
CA THR A 312 -7.26 13.02 23.08
C THR A 312 -8.69 12.54 22.79
N GLU A 313 -8.92 11.99 21.60
CA GLU A 313 -10.17 11.42 21.09
C GLU A 313 -9.85 10.21 20.19
N GLU A 314 -10.69 9.16 20.22
CA GLU A 314 -10.52 7.96 19.37
C GLU A 314 -10.54 8.34 17.89
N SER A 315 -9.52 7.93 17.14
CA SER A 315 -9.24 8.41 15.78
C SER A 315 -8.64 7.29 14.94
N HIS A 316 -8.85 7.33 13.62
CA HIS A 316 -8.25 6.40 12.67
C HIS A 316 -6.94 7.00 12.16
N MET A 317 -5.78 6.43 12.48
CA MET A 317 -4.48 6.89 11.97
C MET A 317 -4.26 6.33 10.55
N LYS A 318 -3.95 7.20 9.59
CA LYS A 318 -3.53 6.82 8.22
C LYS A 318 -2.01 6.71 8.13
N TYR A 319 -1.29 7.74 8.56
CA TYR A 319 0.17 7.76 8.66
C TYR A 319 0.62 8.89 9.60
N ALA A 320 1.91 8.95 9.92
CA ALA A 320 2.54 10.10 10.53
C ALA A 320 3.87 10.42 9.83
N THR A 321 4.32 11.66 9.92
CA THR A 321 5.65 12.09 9.49
C THR A 321 6.34 12.75 10.69
N VAL A 322 7.64 12.49 10.86
CA VAL A 322 8.46 13.11 11.90
C VAL A 322 9.58 13.91 11.26
N ARG A 323 9.59 15.23 11.48
CA ARG A 323 10.69 16.14 11.11
C ARG A 323 11.53 16.43 12.35
N ILE A 324 12.84 16.24 12.24
CA ILE A 324 13.82 16.44 13.31
C ILE A 324 14.79 17.50 12.83
N GLU A 325 14.97 18.58 13.59
CA GLU A 325 15.85 19.69 13.27
C GLU A 325 16.88 19.85 14.41
N THR A 326 18.17 19.88 14.09
CA THR A 326 19.25 19.85 15.09
C THR A 326 20.55 20.48 14.56
N ASP A 327 21.41 20.94 15.46
CA ASP A 327 22.72 21.52 15.16
C ASP A 327 23.86 20.49 15.03
N ALA A 328 23.53 19.20 15.14
CA ALA A 328 24.48 18.10 14.98
C ALA A 328 25.06 18.03 13.55
N THR A 329 26.38 17.87 13.46
CA THR A 329 27.11 17.69 12.18
C THR A 329 26.96 16.30 11.56
N PHE A 330 26.22 15.40 12.21
CA PHE A 330 25.97 14.04 11.75
C PHE A 330 24.53 13.62 12.12
N LEU A 331 23.88 12.89 11.22
CA LEU A 331 22.45 12.61 11.27
C LEU A 331 22.20 11.13 10.94
N ASP A 332 22.31 10.25 11.94
CA ASP A 332 21.95 8.83 11.84
C ASP A 332 20.45 8.62 12.10
N PRO A 333 19.64 8.23 11.10
CA PRO A 333 18.21 8.00 11.29
C PRO A 333 17.89 6.85 12.25
N GLN A 334 18.76 5.85 12.45
CA GLN A 334 18.49 4.70 13.31
C GLN A 334 18.46 5.07 14.81
N LYS A 335 19.09 6.20 15.19
CA LYS A 335 19.01 6.72 16.58
C LYS A 335 17.69 7.39 16.93
N TYR A 336 16.79 7.58 15.96
CA TYR A 336 15.52 8.28 16.14
C TYR A 336 14.34 7.34 15.86
N ASN A 337 13.54 7.06 16.89
CA ASN A 337 12.41 6.13 16.82
C ASN A 337 11.09 6.82 17.20
N LEU A 338 9.98 6.33 16.65
CA LEU A 338 8.62 6.70 17.04
C LEU A 338 7.84 5.41 17.33
N THR A 339 7.30 5.29 18.54
CA THR A 339 6.40 4.20 18.93
C THR A 339 5.03 4.74 19.33
N LEU A 340 4.04 3.85 19.37
CA LEU A 340 2.69 4.11 19.86
C LEU A 340 2.31 2.92 20.75
N ASP A 341 1.83 3.18 21.97
CA ASP A 341 1.58 2.14 22.98
C ASP A 341 0.30 1.32 22.74
N GLN A 342 -0.70 1.93 22.08
CA GLN A 342 -2.03 1.38 21.86
C GLN A 342 -2.52 1.70 20.45
N ILE A 343 -2.85 0.65 19.69
CA ILE A 343 -3.38 0.67 18.33
C ILE A 343 -4.26 -0.59 18.13
N GLU A 344 -4.99 -0.66 17.02
CA GLU A 344 -5.80 -1.80 16.62
C GLU A 344 -5.06 -3.16 16.75
N PRO A 345 -5.70 -4.21 17.31
CA PRO A 345 -5.07 -5.52 17.47
C PRO A 345 -4.49 -6.11 16.18
N GLY A 346 -3.20 -6.45 16.23
CA GLY A 346 -2.43 -7.00 15.11
C GLY A 346 -1.76 -5.95 14.22
N VAL A 347 -2.01 -4.65 14.45
CA VAL A 347 -1.32 -3.55 13.76
C VAL A 347 -0.08 -3.13 14.55
N THR A 348 1.01 -2.80 13.85
CA THR A 348 2.18 -2.11 14.39
C THR A 348 2.53 -0.89 13.52
N LEU A 349 3.50 -0.08 13.93
CA LEU A 349 3.99 1.05 13.13
C LEU A 349 5.31 0.68 12.45
N GLN A 350 5.45 1.00 11.16
CA GLN A 350 6.69 0.81 10.39
C GLN A 350 7.21 2.14 9.86
N LYS A 351 8.51 2.40 10.09
CA LYS A 351 9.25 3.57 9.60
C LYS A 351 9.63 3.41 8.12
N ARG A 352 9.48 4.46 7.33
CA ARG A 352 9.67 4.51 5.86
C ARG A 352 10.20 5.87 5.41
N ASN A 353 10.54 6.00 4.11
CA ASN A 353 10.83 7.27 3.41
C ASN A 353 11.74 8.24 4.19
N VAL A 354 12.89 7.74 4.63
CA VAL A 354 13.85 8.52 5.42
C VAL A 354 14.66 9.44 4.51
N ASN A 355 14.55 10.75 4.71
CA ASN A 355 15.34 11.76 4.00
C ASN A 355 16.23 12.52 5.00
N ILE A 356 17.45 12.85 4.58
CA ILE A 356 18.43 13.59 5.38
C ILE A 356 18.79 14.87 4.62
N GLY A 357 18.68 16.02 5.29
CA GLY A 357 19.00 17.35 4.75
C GLY A 357 20.00 18.09 5.65
N ASN A 358 20.37 19.31 5.25
CA ASN A 358 21.36 20.13 5.97
C ASN A 358 20.81 20.62 7.32
N GLY A 359 21.05 19.84 8.38
CA GLY A 359 20.56 20.08 9.74
C GLY A 359 19.18 19.49 10.06
N PHE A 360 18.64 18.61 9.22
CA PHE A 360 17.35 17.95 9.50
C PHE A 360 17.21 16.52 8.95
N ILE A 361 16.30 15.75 9.54
CA ILE A 361 15.84 14.44 9.06
C ILE A 361 14.31 14.50 8.93
N THR A 362 13.75 13.89 7.89
CA THR A 362 12.33 13.51 7.84
C THR A 362 12.18 12.00 7.71
N MET A 363 11.14 11.44 8.32
CA MET A 363 10.75 10.03 8.17
C MET A 363 9.23 9.89 8.17
N ASP A 364 8.71 8.96 7.39
CA ASP A 364 7.31 8.56 7.45
C ASP A 364 7.14 7.35 8.37
N VAL A 365 5.94 7.20 8.94
CA VAL A 365 5.56 6.09 9.81
C VAL A 365 4.13 5.67 9.47
N VAL A 366 3.96 4.42 9.00
CA VAL A 366 2.67 3.88 8.54
C VAL A 366 2.20 2.73 9.42
N PRO A 367 0.88 2.53 9.61
CA PRO A 367 0.34 1.33 10.22
C PRO A 367 0.51 0.12 9.28
N VAL A 368 0.97 -1.00 9.82
CA VAL A 368 1.14 -2.27 9.11
C VAL A 368 0.47 -3.43 9.86
N LYS A 369 -0.14 -4.34 9.11
CA LYS A 369 -0.81 -5.55 9.61
C LYS A 369 -0.32 -6.74 8.79
N ASP A 370 0.07 -7.83 9.46
CA ASP A 370 0.67 -9.01 8.82
C ASP A 370 1.84 -8.68 7.85
N GLY A 371 2.62 -7.65 8.18
CA GLY A 371 3.76 -7.17 7.38
C GLY A 371 3.41 -6.26 6.20
N LYS A 372 2.13 -5.95 5.96
CA LYS A 372 1.66 -5.09 4.86
C LYS A 372 1.05 -3.78 5.38
N PRO A 373 1.16 -2.65 4.68
CA PRO A 373 0.42 -1.43 5.01
C PRO A 373 -1.09 -1.64 5.07
N VAL A 374 -1.76 -0.84 5.88
CA VAL A 374 -3.22 -0.70 5.91
C VAL A 374 -3.62 0.77 5.74
N ASP A 375 -4.72 1.03 5.04
CA ASP A 375 -5.14 2.41 4.68
C ASP A 375 -5.41 3.30 5.90
N SER A 376 -5.86 2.69 7.00
CA SER A 376 -5.86 3.27 8.35
C SER A 376 -5.89 2.19 9.42
N ALA A 377 -5.63 2.56 10.67
CA ALA A 377 -5.82 1.73 11.85
C ALA A 377 -6.45 2.52 13.00
N VAL A 378 -7.31 1.87 13.80
CA VAL A 378 -7.94 2.52 14.95
C VAL A 378 -6.91 2.79 16.06
N VAL A 379 -6.82 4.04 16.50
CA VAL A 379 -6.02 4.45 17.67
C VAL A 379 -6.98 4.91 18.78
N PRO A 380 -6.99 4.24 19.95
CA PRO A 380 -7.91 4.59 21.02
C PRO A 380 -7.55 5.93 21.65
N LYS A 381 -8.56 6.55 22.28
CA LYS A 381 -8.33 7.68 23.18
C LYS A 381 -7.36 7.27 24.30
N ASP A 382 -6.57 8.23 24.76
CA ASP A 382 -5.55 8.11 25.80
C ASP A 382 -4.29 7.31 25.42
N ALA A 383 -4.17 6.81 24.18
CA ALA A 383 -2.93 6.30 23.60
C ALA A 383 -1.82 7.37 23.55
N VAL A 384 -0.55 6.94 23.53
CA VAL A 384 0.64 7.79 23.64
C VAL A 384 1.66 7.44 22.56
N PHE A 385 1.89 8.37 21.64
CA PHE A 385 3.08 8.38 20.80
C PHE A 385 4.29 8.72 21.66
N THR A 386 5.38 7.97 21.52
CA THR A 386 6.67 8.25 22.16
C THR A 386 7.75 8.33 21.10
N PHE A 387 8.35 9.52 20.96
CA PHE A 387 9.57 9.70 20.18
C PHE A 387 10.79 9.54 21.09
N THR A 388 11.85 8.87 20.62
CA THR A 388 13.14 8.80 21.32
C THR A 388 14.31 9.15 20.40
N ASN A 389 15.26 9.92 20.95
CA ASN A 389 16.56 10.20 20.37
C ASN A 389 17.65 9.53 21.21
N ASN A 390 18.44 8.63 20.63
CA ASN A 390 19.53 7.94 21.31
C ASN A 390 20.90 8.64 21.19
N LEU A 391 20.95 9.85 20.60
CA LEU A 391 22.13 10.73 20.60
C LEU A 391 22.05 11.70 21.79
N SER A 392 23.02 11.60 22.70
CA SER A 392 23.14 12.45 23.89
C SER A 392 23.75 13.83 23.59
N GLU A 393 24.36 14.00 22.42
CA GLU A 393 25.21 15.16 22.09
C GLU A 393 24.44 16.35 21.50
N ASN A 394 23.27 16.12 20.90
CA ASN A 394 22.42 17.15 20.29
C ASN A 394 21.98 18.15 21.37
N LYS A 395 22.57 19.35 21.42
CA LYS A 395 22.21 20.37 22.41
C LYS A 395 20.92 21.06 22.02
N ASN A 396 20.78 21.36 20.72
CA ASN A 396 19.59 21.93 20.14
C ASN A 396 18.84 20.85 19.35
N LEU A 397 17.56 20.64 19.66
CA LEU A 397 16.75 19.57 19.09
C LEU A 397 15.28 19.99 19.06
N LYS A 398 14.74 20.23 17.86
CA LYS A 398 13.31 20.39 17.62
C LYS A 398 12.79 19.16 16.90
N VAL A 399 11.66 18.62 17.36
CA VAL A 399 10.98 17.49 16.73
C VAL A 399 9.52 17.85 16.49
N THR A 400 9.07 17.75 15.24
CA THR A 400 7.67 17.91 14.85
C THR A 400 7.12 16.54 14.46
N LEU A 401 6.03 16.13 15.10
CA LEU A 401 5.26 14.92 14.80
C LEU A 401 3.93 15.35 14.15
N ASP A 402 3.81 15.18 12.84
CA ASP A 402 2.56 15.36 12.11
C ASP A 402 1.83 14.01 12.02
N VAL A 403 0.62 13.91 12.58
CA VAL A 403 -0.21 12.68 12.52
C VAL A 403 -1.42 12.93 11.65
N TYR A 404 -1.58 12.12 10.61
CA TYR A 404 -2.66 12.17 9.64
C TYR A 404 -3.66 11.06 9.89
N GLY A 405 -4.95 11.39 9.83
CA GLY A 405 -6.00 10.43 10.13
C GLY A 405 -7.39 10.93 9.83
N GLU A 406 -8.38 10.28 10.42
CA GLU A 406 -9.78 10.72 10.43
C GLU A 406 -10.30 10.65 11.86
N LYS A 407 -11.05 11.66 12.29
CA LYS A 407 -11.76 11.59 13.58
C LYS A 407 -12.83 10.50 13.50
N LYS A 408 -13.01 9.74 14.59
CA LYS A 408 -14.24 9.00 14.80
C LYS A 408 -15.39 9.98 15.05
N SER A 409 -15.98 10.49 13.97
CA SER A 409 -17.30 11.10 14.07
C SER A 409 -18.29 9.98 14.40
N GLU A 410 -18.84 10.00 15.62
CA GLU A 410 -20.19 9.48 15.76
C GLU A 410 -21.07 10.33 14.83
N PRO A 411 -21.77 9.76 13.84
CA PRO A 411 -22.53 10.54 12.89
C PRO A 411 -23.71 11.18 13.61
N LYS A 412 -23.50 12.43 14.07
CA LYS A 412 -24.52 13.28 14.65
C LYS A 412 -25.70 13.28 13.68
N PRO A 413 -26.92 12.88 14.10
CA PRO A 413 -28.04 12.71 13.18
C PRO A 413 -28.19 13.95 12.29
N PRO A 414 -28.10 13.79 10.95
CA PRO A 414 -28.03 14.92 10.05
C PRO A 414 -29.26 15.81 10.19
N GLU A 415 -29.06 17.12 10.08
CA GLU A 415 -30.12 18.10 10.32
C GLU A 415 -31.33 17.83 9.42
N ILE A 416 -32.52 17.77 10.00
CA ILE A 416 -33.75 17.52 9.25
C ILE A 416 -34.34 18.86 8.83
N ILE A 417 -33.93 19.32 7.64
CA ILE A 417 -34.42 20.55 7.03
C ILE A 417 -35.90 20.38 6.67
N SER A 418 -36.74 21.30 7.14
CA SER A 418 -38.17 21.30 6.79
C SER A 418 -38.41 21.71 5.33
N PRO A 419 -39.50 21.23 4.69
CA PRO A 419 -39.89 21.66 3.34
C PRO A 419 -39.96 23.21 3.22
N PRO A 420 -39.42 23.83 2.15
CA PRO A 420 -39.38 25.30 2.01
C PRO A 420 -40.74 26.00 2.00
N ASP A 421 -41.80 25.26 1.64
CA ASP A 421 -43.19 25.71 1.61
C ASP A 421 -43.92 25.50 2.96
N GLY A 422 -43.25 24.95 3.97
CA GLY A 422 -43.82 24.65 5.29
C GLY A 422 -44.81 23.48 5.29
N ALA A 423 -44.82 22.63 4.25
CA ALA A 423 -45.77 21.53 4.11
C ALA A 423 -45.59 20.43 5.18
N LYS A 424 -46.27 20.56 6.33
CA LYS A 424 -46.18 19.66 7.50
C LYS A 424 -46.51 18.17 7.25
N TRP A 425 -47.04 17.81 6.09
CA TRP A 425 -47.32 16.42 5.70
C TRP A 425 -46.18 15.78 4.90
N VAL A 426 -45.25 16.59 4.37
CA VAL A 426 -44.05 16.15 3.66
C VAL A 426 -42.96 15.90 4.70
N HIS A 427 -42.25 14.78 4.58
CA HIS A 427 -41.12 14.47 5.45
C HIS A 427 -39.98 15.49 5.28
N GLY A 428 -39.32 15.85 6.38
CA GLY A 428 -38.12 16.68 6.34
C GLY A 428 -36.96 15.97 5.64
N ARG A 429 -36.07 16.76 5.03
CA ARG A 429 -34.96 16.28 4.19
C ARG A 429 -33.61 16.49 4.87
N VAL A 430 -32.73 15.51 4.75
CA VAL A 430 -31.30 15.64 5.07
C VAL A 430 -30.67 16.59 4.04
N PRO A 431 -29.74 17.51 4.44
CA PRO A 431 -28.94 18.31 3.52
C PRO A 431 -28.36 17.45 2.40
N ASN A 432 -28.39 17.94 1.17
CA ASN A 432 -27.74 17.23 0.07
C ASN A 432 -26.22 17.45 0.18
N PRO A 433 -25.38 16.40 0.29
CA PRO A 433 -23.94 16.53 0.35
C PRO A 433 -23.40 17.40 -0.80
N PRO A 434 -22.32 18.18 -0.59
CA PRO A 434 -21.65 18.86 -1.68
C PRO A 434 -21.21 17.85 -2.74
N MET A 435 -21.00 18.31 -3.97
CA MET A 435 -20.29 17.46 -4.94
C MET A 435 -18.87 17.22 -4.38
N PRO A 436 -18.32 16.00 -4.42
CA PRO A 436 -16.92 15.80 -4.10
C PRO A 436 -16.00 16.58 -5.05
N GLN A 437 -14.89 17.08 -4.50
CA GLN A 437 -13.75 17.59 -5.26
C GLN A 437 -12.64 16.54 -5.11
N ARG A 438 -12.75 15.51 -5.96
CA ARG A 438 -11.81 14.38 -6.08
C ARG A 438 -12.05 13.69 -7.42
N CYS A 439 -11.09 12.88 -7.86
CA CYS A 439 -11.23 12.00 -9.01
C CYS A 439 -11.95 10.68 -8.69
N GLY A 440 -12.12 9.85 -9.73
CA GLY A 440 -12.55 8.46 -9.57
C GLY A 440 -13.97 8.28 -9.03
N LEU A 441 -14.84 9.28 -9.20
CA LEU A 441 -16.16 9.29 -8.55
C LEU A 441 -16.96 8.03 -8.88
N ARG A 442 -17.54 7.44 -7.83
CA ARG A 442 -18.57 6.42 -7.93
C ARG A 442 -19.89 7.10 -8.26
N ILE A 443 -20.30 6.96 -9.51
CA ILE A 443 -21.52 7.57 -10.06
C ILE A 443 -22.58 6.48 -10.23
N ALA A 444 -23.78 6.72 -9.74
CA ALA A 444 -24.95 5.92 -10.10
C ALA A 444 -25.87 6.70 -11.04
N VAL A 445 -26.26 6.09 -12.16
CA VAL A 445 -27.36 6.58 -13.02
C VAL A 445 -28.57 5.70 -12.80
N VAL A 446 -29.68 6.29 -12.34
CA VAL A 446 -30.93 5.62 -12.01
C VAL A 446 -32.02 6.12 -12.97
N ALA A 447 -32.42 5.30 -13.93
CA ALA A 447 -33.36 5.69 -14.99
C ALA A 447 -34.78 5.13 -14.81
N ASP A 448 -35.78 5.99 -14.98
CA ASP A 448 -37.19 5.62 -15.07
C ASP A 448 -37.49 4.86 -16.38
N LEU A 449 -38.28 3.78 -16.29
CA LEU A 449 -38.81 2.97 -17.40
C LEU A 449 -40.33 2.80 -17.33
N SER A 450 -41.03 3.68 -16.60
CA SER A 450 -42.49 3.68 -16.44
C SER A 450 -43.25 4.07 -17.73
N THR A 451 -44.58 3.95 -17.70
CA THR A 451 -45.43 4.09 -18.90
C THR A 451 -45.37 5.48 -19.56
N SER A 452 -45.04 6.54 -18.82
CA SER A 452 -44.94 7.92 -19.34
C SER A 452 -43.96 8.06 -20.51
N LEU A 453 -42.84 7.32 -20.49
CA LEU A 453 -41.82 7.33 -21.54
C LEU A 453 -42.34 6.86 -22.93
N ARG A 454 -43.48 6.16 -23.00
CA ARG A 454 -44.17 5.85 -24.28
C ARG A 454 -44.74 7.10 -24.95
N TYR A 455 -45.04 8.13 -24.16
CA TYR A 455 -45.80 9.34 -24.54
C TYR A 455 -44.98 10.63 -24.41
N ALA A 456 -43.68 10.52 -24.09
CA ALA A 456 -42.65 11.54 -24.29
C ALA A 456 -42.70 12.15 -25.71
N ASP A 457 -41.98 13.24 -25.97
CA ASP A 457 -41.88 13.85 -27.30
C ASP A 457 -41.33 12.88 -28.37
N THR A 458 -40.24 12.19 -28.05
CA THR A 458 -39.63 11.11 -28.85
C THR A 458 -39.99 9.73 -28.26
N ASN A 459 -39.25 8.67 -28.57
CA ASN A 459 -39.30 7.41 -27.83
C ASN A 459 -38.45 7.58 -26.56
N GLY A 460 -39.09 7.76 -25.40
CA GLY A 460 -38.40 8.04 -24.14
C GLY A 460 -37.39 6.97 -23.73
N PHE A 461 -37.65 5.70 -24.06
CA PHE A 461 -36.74 4.59 -23.74
C PHE A 461 -35.42 4.67 -24.52
N GLU A 462 -35.49 4.92 -25.83
CA GLU A 462 -34.30 5.08 -26.67
C GLU A 462 -33.60 6.41 -26.40
N ALA A 463 -34.33 7.47 -26.03
CA ALA A 463 -33.74 8.73 -25.59
C ALA A 463 -32.97 8.58 -24.26
N SER A 464 -33.52 7.84 -23.29
CA SER A 464 -32.83 7.48 -22.04
C SER A 464 -31.55 6.68 -22.33
N LYS A 465 -31.59 5.71 -23.25
CA LYS A 465 -30.38 4.99 -23.69
C LYS A 465 -29.34 5.91 -24.31
N ASN A 466 -29.76 6.75 -25.26
CA ASN A 466 -28.86 7.70 -25.93
C ASN A 466 -28.22 8.67 -24.93
N ALA A 467 -28.96 9.08 -23.89
CA ALA A 467 -28.44 9.94 -22.84
C ALA A 467 -27.48 9.23 -21.88
N ALA A 468 -27.76 8.00 -21.49
CA ALA A 468 -26.84 7.19 -20.70
C ALA A 468 -25.58 6.83 -21.51
N ASN A 469 -25.71 6.54 -22.81
CA ASN A 469 -24.57 6.33 -23.71
C ASN A 469 -23.73 7.60 -23.86
N ALA A 470 -24.34 8.77 -24.06
CA ALA A 470 -23.63 10.05 -24.12
C ALA A 470 -22.93 10.42 -22.80
N PHE A 471 -23.46 9.96 -21.66
CA PHE A 471 -22.79 10.04 -20.35
C PHE A 471 -21.56 9.13 -20.32
N ILE A 472 -21.72 7.85 -20.66
CA ILE A 472 -20.64 6.84 -20.73
C ILE A 472 -19.52 7.28 -21.68
N ASP A 473 -19.85 7.75 -22.88
CA ASP A 473 -18.91 8.26 -23.89
C ASP A 473 -18.10 9.46 -23.38
N SER A 474 -18.65 10.23 -22.44
CA SER A 474 -18.01 11.40 -21.83
C SER A 474 -17.21 11.06 -20.56
N LEU A 475 -17.34 9.83 -20.03
CA LEU A 475 -16.51 9.27 -18.97
C LEU A 475 -15.41 8.33 -19.49
N GLN A 476 -15.43 7.95 -20.78
CA GLN A 476 -14.47 7.02 -21.37
C GLN A 476 -13.02 7.48 -21.15
N GLY A 477 -12.19 6.57 -20.62
CA GLY A 477 -10.77 6.82 -20.31
C GLY A 477 -10.53 7.53 -18.97
N THR A 478 -11.59 7.86 -18.21
CA THR A 478 -11.46 8.48 -16.88
C THR A 478 -11.55 7.43 -15.77
N PRO A 479 -10.98 7.68 -14.57
CA PRO A 479 -11.01 6.75 -13.43
C PRO A 479 -12.41 6.54 -12.81
N ALA A 480 -13.48 7.14 -13.35
CA ALA A 480 -14.82 7.07 -12.77
C ALA A 480 -15.41 5.65 -12.81
N GLU A 481 -16.16 5.30 -11.76
CA GLU A 481 -16.85 4.00 -11.63
C GLU A 481 -18.37 4.19 -11.77
N LEU A 482 -19.00 3.55 -12.75
CA LEU A 482 -20.40 3.75 -13.12
C LEU A 482 -21.30 2.58 -12.70
N GLY A 483 -22.20 2.83 -11.75
CA GLY A 483 -23.38 2.00 -11.46
C GLY A 483 -24.55 2.36 -12.36
N ILE A 484 -25.24 1.36 -12.90
CA ILE A 484 -26.32 1.55 -13.88
C ILE A 484 -27.59 0.88 -13.36
N TYR A 485 -28.64 1.67 -13.20
CA TYR A 485 -29.86 1.26 -12.51
C TYR A 485 -31.09 1.71 -13.28
N ASN A 486 -32.18 0.96 -13.12
CA ASN A 486 -33.45 1.29 -13.73
C ASN A 486 -34.62 1.00 -12.77
N PHE A 487 -35.76 1.66 -12.93
CA PHE A 487 -36.94 1.42 -12.11
C PHE A 487 -38.24 1.74 -12.84
N ALA A 488 -39.35 1.19 -12.33
CA ALA A 488 -40.71 1.54 -12.71
C ALA A 488 -41.62 1.27 -11.50
N SER A 489 -42.56 0.33 -11.52
CA SER A 489 -43.29 -0.09 -10.31
C SER A 489 -42.36 -0.74 -9.28
N SER A 490 -41.27 -1.37 -9.72
CA SER A 490 -40.18 -1.93 -8.89
C SER A 490 -38.81 -1.40 -9.32
N GLY A 491 -37.82 -1.67 -8.48
CA GLY A 491 -36.40 -1.52 -8.79
C GLY A 491 -35.69 -2.86 -8.54
N PRO A 492 -34.98 -3.43 -9.53
CA PRO A 492 -35.00 -3.03 -10.94
C PRO A 492 -36.37 -3.22 -11.61
N ALA A 493 -36.55 -2.64 -12.79
CA ALA A 493 -37.66 -2.94 -13.70
C ALA A 493 -37.27 -3.98 -14.78
N ASN A 494 -36.03 -3.86 -15.29
CA ASN A 494 -35.40 -4.75 -16.26
C ASN A 494 -34.11 -5.32 -15.66
N GLN A 495 -34.12 -6.60 -15.28
CA GLN A 495 -33.00 -7.24 -14.58
C GLN A 495 -31.68 -7.28 -15.38
N ALA A 496 -31.76 -7.46 -16.70
CA ALA A 496 -30.59 -7.41 -17.59
C ALA A 496 -30.09 -5.98 -17.87
N GLY A 497 -30.86 -4.96 -17.46
CA GLY A 497 -30.56 -3.54 -17.66
C GLY A 497 -29.95 -2.85 -16.46
N THR A 498 -29.35 -3.59 -15.51
CA THR A 498 -28.76 -3.00 -14.30
C THR A 498 -27.50 -3.72 -13.81
N THR A 499 -26.66 -2.99 -13.07
CA THR A 499 -25.57 -3.52 -12.26
C THR A 499 -25.99 -3.89 -10.83
N HIS A 500 -27.26 -3.67 -10.44
CA HIS A 500 -27.77 -4.07 -9.12
C HIS A 500 -27.60 -5.58 -8.86
N GLY A 501 -26.95 -5.93 -7.75
CA GLY A 501 -26.62 -7.31 -7.39
C GLY A 501 -25.38 -7.89 -8.08
N GLN A 502 -24.64 -7.11 -8.87
CA GLN A 502 -23.30 -7.47 -9.33
C GLN A 502 -22.25 -7.12 -8.26
N ASN A 503 -21.10 -7.79 -8.30
CA ASN A 503 -19.97 -7.50 -7.40
C ASN A 503 -18.67 -7.35 -8.23
N PRO A 504 -18.05 -6.15 -8.30
CA PRO A 504 -18.59 -4.88 -7.80
C PRO A 504 -19.90 -4.45 -8.52
N PRO A 505 -20.71 -3.58 -7.89
CA PRO A 505 -21.98 -3.08 -8.44
C PRO A 505 -21.80 -1.92 -9.44
N TYR A 506 -20.56 -1.58 -9.77
CA TYR A 506 -20.17 -0.50 -10.67
C TYR A 506 -19.13 -1.00 -11.71
N ILE A 507 -18.97 -0.24 -12.78
CA ILE A 507 -18.11 -0.57 -13.93
C ILE A 507 -17.09 0.56 -14.11
N SER A 508 -15.79 0.26 -14.15
CA SER A 508 -14.76 1.27 -14.46
C SER A 508 -14.91 1.81 -15.88
N MET A 509 -14.86 3.14 -16.03
CA MET A 509 -14.89 3.84 -17.33
C MET A 509 -13.51 4.03 -17.96
N GLN A 510 -12.44 3.65 -17.25
CA GLN A 510 -11.05 3.79 -17.70
C GLN A 510 -10.71 2.85 -18.88
N SER A 511 -11.40 1.70 -18.97
CA SER A 511 -11.16 0.69 -20.01
C SER A 511 -12.26 0.65 -21.07
N GLU A 512 -11.88 0.38 -22.32
CA GLU A 512 -12.84 0.17 -23.43
C GLU A 512 -13.81 -0.98 -23.16
N GLN A 513 -13.35 -2.04 -22.48
CA GLN A 513 -14.18 -3.17 -22.08
C GLN A 513 -15.26 -2.76 -21.06
N GLY A 514 -14.92 -1.90 -20.10
CA GLY A 514 -15.87 -1.34 -19.14
C GLY A 514 -16.90 -0.42 -19.81
N VAL A 515 -16.44 0.46 -20.70
CA VAL A 515 -17.30 1.32 -21.53
C VAL A 515 -18.28 0.49 -22.38
N GLN A 516 -17.82 -0.60 -23.02
CA GLN A 516 -18.68 -1.48 -23.79
C GLN A 516 -19.68 -2.25 -22.91
N ARG A 517 -19.23 -2.80 -21.77
CA ARG A 517 -20.11 -3.46 -20.78
C ARG A 517 -21.22 -2.52 -20.29
N ALA A 518 -20.90 -1.26 -20.04
CA ALA A 518 -21.89 -0.25 -19.63
C ALA A 518 -22.95 -0.01 -20.72
N LYS A 519 -22.53 0.13 -21.98
CA LYS A 519 -23.45 0.25 -23.14
C LYS A 519 -24.33 -0.98 -23.32
N ASP A 520 -23.79 -2.19 -23.14
CA ASP A 520 -24.57 -3.43 -23.22
C ASP A 520 -25.57 -3.60 -22.06
N VAL A 521 -25.30 -3.06 -20.86
CA VAL A 521 -26.32 -2.94 -19.80
C VAL A 521 -27.43 -1.97 -20.22
N VAL A 522 -27.09 -0.75 -20.65
CA VAL A 522 -28.06 0.28 -21.08
C VAL A 522 -28.95 -0.20 -22.23
N LYS A 523 -28.40 -0.97 -23.18
CA LYS A 523 -29.13 -1.57 -24.31
C LYS A 523 -30.37 -2.38 -23.90
N ASN A 524 -30.37 -2.97 -22.71
CA ASN A 524 -31.46 -3.79 -22.15
C ASN A 524 -32.59 -2.97 -21.48
N TRP A 525 -32.53 -1.64 -21.49
CA TRP A 525 -33.64 -0.78 -21.09
C TRP A 525 -34.80 -0.87 -22.10
N SER A 526 -36.02 -1.11 -21.62
CA SER A 526 -37.22 -1.24 -22.47
C SER A 526 -38.49 -1.16 -21.64
N TYR A 527 -39.62 -0.90 -22.29
CA TYR A 527 -40.91 -0.86 -21.63
C TYR A 527 -41.37 -2.24 -21.13
N ASN A 528 -41.84 -2.30 -19.88
CA ASN A 528 -42.42 -3.49 -19.28
C ASN A 528 -43.86 -3.19 -18.82
N ALA A 529 -44.87 -3.68 -19.55
CA ALA A 529 -46.28 -3.38 -19.26
C ALA A 529 -46.74 -3.85 -17.87
N ASN A 530 -46.13 -4.91 -17.33
CA ASN A 530 -46.42 -5.44 -15.98
C ASN A 530 -45.74 -4.61 -14.87
N ASN A 531 -44.92 -3.63 -15.25
CA ASN A 531 -44.06 -2.85 -14.37
C ASN A 531 -44.07 -1.38 -14.83
N SER A 532 -45.22 -0.74 -14.69
CA SER A 532 -45.63 0.44 -15.47
C SER A 532 -45.81 1.75 -14.68
N ALA A 533 -45.83 1.71 -13.35
CA ALA A 533 -45.96 2.87 -12.46
C ALA A 533 -44.59 3.51 -12.14
N THR A 534 -44.56 4.59 -11.35
CA THR A 534 -43.33 5.35 -11.05
C THR A 534 -42.99 5.26 -9.57
N ASN A 535 -42.01 4.41 -9.21
CA ASN A 535 -41.61 4.11 -7.82
C ASN A 535 -40.21 4.66 -7.49
N TRP A 536 -40.15 5.94 -7.09
CA TRP A 536 -38.90 6.58 -6.72
C TRP A 536 -38.20 5.94 -5.51
N GLU A 537 -38.95 5.42 -4.53
CA GLU A 537 -38.39 4.68 -3.39
C GLU A 537 -37.59 3.46 -3.86
N ALA A 538 -38.14 2.67 -4.78
CA ALA A 538 -37.46 1.48 -5.31
C ALA A 538 -36.33 1.80 -6.28
N GLY A 539 -36.38 2.94 -6.99
CA GLY A 539 -35.23 3.47 -7.72
C GLY A 539 -34.07 3.79 -6.78
N LEU A 540 -34.31 4.62 -5.76
CA LEU A 540 -33.30 5.07 -4.80
C LEU A 540 -32.77 3.95 -3.89
N LYS A 541 -33.55 2.91 -3.58
CA LYS A 541 -33.08 1.79 -2.74
C LYS A 541 -32.08 0.85 -3.44
N GLN A 542 -32.01 0.82 -4.77
CA GLN A 542 -31.07 -0.06 -5.49
C GLN A 542 -29.60 0.37 -5.37
N VAL A 543 -29.34 1.65 -5.12
CA VAL A 543 -28.00 2.24 -5.00
C VAL A 543 -27.47 2.26 -3.56
N LYS A 544 -28.30 1.89 -2.58
CA LYS A 544 -27.93 1.87 -1.17
C LYS A 544 -26.86 0.81 -0.88
N ASP A 545 -25.94 1.12 0.04
CA ASP A 545 -24.88 0.23 0.54
C ASP A 545 -23.81 -0.15 -0.52
N ASN A 546 -23.53 0.78 -1.46
CA ASN A 546 -22.52 0.63 -2.54
C ASN A 546 -21.57 1.85 -2.69
N ASP A 547 -21.48 2.71 -1.66
CA ASP A 547 -20.52 3.83 -1.57
C ASP A 547 -20.46 4.80 -2.78
N TYR A 548 -21.62 5.18 -3.32
CA TYR A 548 -21.70 6.17 -4.40
C TYR A 548 -21.45 7.60 -3.92
N ASP A 549 -20.58 8.34 -4.61
CA ASP A 549 -20.39 9.79 -4.45
C ASP A 549 -21.64 10.57 -4.89
N VAL A 550 -22.24 10.16 -6.02
CA VAL A 550 -23.38 10.86 -6.63
C VAL A 550 -24.37 9.93 -7.34
N VAL A 551 -25.67 10.23 -7.19
CA VAL A 551 -26.79 9.53 -7.82
C VAL A 551 -27.53 10.51 -8.74
N TYR A 552 -27.44 10.29 -10.05
CA TYR A 552 -28.25 10.98 -11.06
C TYR A 552 -29.55 10.23 -11.29
N PHE A 553 -30.66 10.82 -10.86
CA PHE A 553 -31.98 10.18 -10.83
C PHE A 553 -32.89 10.75 -11.93
N ILE A 554 -33.05 10.03 -13.04
CA ILE A 554 -33.73 10.49 -14.26
C ILE A 554 -35.18 10.00 -14.26
N THR A 555 -36.15 10.92 -14.40
CA THR A 555 -37.59 10.60 -14.43
C THR A 555 -38.39 11.74 -15.09
N ASP A 556 -39.46 11.42 -15.82
CA ASP A 556 -40.51 12.37 -16.22
C ASP A 556 -41.80 12.23 -15.37
N GLY A 557 -41.90 11.13 -14.63
CA GLY A 557 -43.02 10.80 -13.76
C GLY A 557 -42.90 11.42 -12.37
N MET A 558 -44.03 11.49 -11.69
CA MET A 558 -44.13 11.86 -10.27
C MET A 558 -44.26 10.58 -9.43
N PRO A 559 -43.91 10.56 -8.14
CA PRO A 559 -43.93 9.32 -7.35
C PRO A 559 -45.38 8.82 -7.12
N THR A 560 -45.80 7.81 -7.89
CA THR A 560 -47.16 7.26 -7.83
C THR A 560 -47.29 6.01 -6.98
N THR A 561 -46.19 5.30 -6.71
CA THR A 561 -46.21 4.08 -5.88
C THR A 561 -44.93 3.90 -5.06
N SER A 562 -45.03 3.06 -4.02
CA SER A 562 -43.98 2.71 -3.06
C SER A 562 -44.35 1.41 -2.35
N SER A 563 -43.48 0.92 -1.47
CA SER A 563 -43.76 -0.18 -0.54
C SER A 563 -45.01 0.08 0.30
N THR A 564 -45.21 1.30 0.80
CA THR A 564 -46.41 1.68 1.57
C THR A 564 -47.68 1.77 0.71
N ILE A 565 -47.61 2.24 -0.53
CA ILE A 565 -48.77 2.27 -1.45
C ILE A 565 -49.20 0.86 -1.85
N LYS A 566 -48.23 -0.03 -2.11
CA LYS A 566 -48.49 -1.45 -2.38
C LYS A 566 -49.09 -2.19 -1.18
N SER A 567 -48.58 -1.97 0.04
CA SER A 567 -49.13 -2.63 1.24
C SER A 567 -50.56 -2.19 1.57
N LYS A 568 -50.93 -0.95 1.22
CA LYS A 568 -52.31 -0.44 1.28
C LYS A 568 -53.21 -0.95 0.13
N GLY A 569 -52.66 -1.69 -0.84
CA GLY A 569 -53.40 -2.18 -2.01
C GLY A 569 -53.94 -1.06 -2.90
N ILE A 570 -53.21 0.05 -3.00
CA ILE A 570 -53.53 1.23 -3.80
C ILE A 570 -52.79 1.12 -5.15
N GLY A 571 -53.42 1.59 -6.23
CA GLY A 571 -52.84 1.61 -7.57
C GLY A 571 -51.79 2.71 -7.75
N GLY A 572 -50.91 2.53 -8.74
CA GLY A 572 -49.79 3.43 -9.03
C GLY A 572 -50.06 4.44 -10.16
N GLU A 573 -51.30 4.93 -10.30
CA GLU A 573 -51.65 5.82 -11.42
C GLU A 573 -51.36 7.31 -11.19
N PHE A 574 -51.39 7.79 -9.94
CA PHE A 574 -51.27 9.22 -9.59
C PHE A 574 -50.47 9.42 -8.30
N VAL A 575 -50.06 10.67 -8.03
CA VAL A 575 -49.16 11.00 -6.92
C VAL A 575 -49.81 10.73 -5.55
N GLN A 576 -49.18 9.91 -4.72
CA GLN A 576 -49.67 9.58 -3.37
C GLN A 576 -48.71 10.14 -2.31
N ALA A 577 -49.26 10.63 -1.19
CA ALA A 577 -48.47 11.23 -0.12
C ALA A 577 -47.42 10.27 0.48
N SER A 578 -47.77 9.00 0.70
CA SER A 578 -46.78 8.00 1.16
C SER A 578 -45.70 7.71 0.10
N ALA A 579 -46.01 7.77 -1.20
CA ALA A 579 -45.01 7.48 -2.24
C ALA A 579 -43.90 8.54 -2.28
N LEU A 580 -44.26 9.83 -2.18
CA LEU A 580 -43.29 10.91 -2.04
C LEU A 580 -42.50 10.78 -0.73
N ASN A 581 -43.18 10.53 0.39
CA ASN A 581 -42.55 10.45 1.72
C ASN A 581 -41.62 9.24 1.90
N ASP A 582 -41.91 8.11 1.24
CA ASP A 582 -41.03 6.93 1.18
C ASP A 582 -39.79 7.22 0.31
N ALA A 583 -39.94 7.96 -0.80
CA ALA A 583 -38.82 8.39 -1.64
C ALA A 583 -37.91 9.41 -0.93
N ILE A 584 -38.47 10.36 -0.18
CA ILE A 584 -37.70 11.27 0.68
C ILE A 584 -36.92 10.48 1.74
N LYS A 585 -37.54 9.47 2.36
CA LYS A 585 -36.83 8.59 3.30
C LYS A 585 -35.66 7.87 2.64
N ALA A 586 -35.88 7.25 1.47
CA ALA A 586 -34.81 6.55 0.74
C ALA A 586 -33.66 7.50 0.36
N ALA A 587 -33.95 8.70 -0.15
CA ALA A 587 -32.93 9.70 -0.47
C ALA A 587 -32.20 10.23 0.79
N ASN A 588 -32.90 10.36 1.93
CA ASN A 588 -32.29 10.74 3.20
C ASN A 588 -31.33 9.66 3.73
N GLU A 589 -31.63 8.37 3.54
CA GLU A 589 -30.70 7.27 3.89
C GLU A 589 -29.39 7.38 3.06
N LEU A 590 -29.48 7.69 1.76
CA LEU A 590 -28.31 7.91 0.90
C LEU A 590 -27.51 9.17 1.30
N LYS A 591 -28.18 10.31 1.47
CA LYS A 591 -27.53 11.57 1.85
C LYS A 591 -26.88 11.52 3.24
N ALA A 592 -27.43 10.73 4.17
CA ALA A 592 -26.83 10.49 5.48
C ALA A 592 -25.55 9.65 5.41
N ALA A 593 -25.37 8.86 4.34
CA ALA A 593 -24.13 8.13 4.04
C ALA A 593 -23.14 8.93 3.15
N GLY A 594 -23.38 10.22 2.92
CA GLY A 594 -22.52 11.09 2.11
C GLY A 594 -22.83 11.13 0.61
N THR A 595 -23.70 10.25 0.11
CA THR A 595 -24.10 10.21 -1.30
C THR A 595 -24.93 11.44 -1.71
N ARG A 596 -24.46 12.20 -2.69
CA ARG A 596 -25.21 13.34 -3.27
C ARG A 596 -26.33 12.84 -4.20
N VAL A 597 -27.55 13.33 -4.03
CA VAL A 597 -28.70 12.99 -4.89
C VAL A 597 -29.01 14.14 -5.86
N VAL A 598 -29.02 13.89 -7.17
CA VAL A 598 -29.27 14.89 -8.22
C VAL A 598 -30.41 14.40 -9.14
N PRO A 599 -31.66 14.86 -8.92
CA PRO A 599 -32.79 14.52 -9.77
C PRO A 599 -32.72 15.28 -11.10
N ILE A 600 -32.96 14.57 -12.18
CA ILE A 600 -33.00 15.06 -13.56
C ILE A 600 -34.45 14.87 -14.02
N MET A 601 -35.25 15.91 -13.76
CA MET A 601 -36.69 15.93 -14.06
C MET A 601 -36.90 16.31 -15.52
N VAL A 602 -37.41 15.38 -16.30
CA VAL A 602 -37.75 15.59 -17.72
C VAL A 602 -39.21 16.05 -17.82
N ASP A 603 -39.48 17.07 -18.62
CA ASP A 603 -40.82 17.65 -18.73
C ASP A 603 -41.78 16.78 -19.57
N LEU A 604 -42.63 16.02 -18.86
CA LEU A 604 -43.76 15.31 -19.46
C LEU A 604 -44.75 16.28 -20.11
N THR A 605 -45.23 15.95 -21.31
CA THR A 605 -46.20 16.73 -22.07
C THR A 605 -47.47 15.92 -22.33
N LEU A 606 -48.63 16.51 -22.00
CA LEU A 606 -49.97 15.93 -22.17
C LEU A 606 -50.76 16.67 -23.26
N GLY A 607 -51.87 16.05 -23.67
CA GLY A 607 -52.70 16.58 -24.75
C GLY A 607 -53.77 15.62 -25.27
N GLY A 608 -53.68 14.31 -24.96
CA GLY A 608 -54.57 13.29 -25.50
C GLY A 608 -54.54 13.32 -27.04
N ASN A 609 -55.72 13.24 -27.65
CA ASN A 609 -55.89 13.41 -29.09
C ASN A 609 -56.18 14.86 -29.53
N THR A 610 -56.09 15.85 -28.62
CA THR A 610 -56.69 17.19 -28.84
C THR A 610 -55.93 18.10 -29.81
N GLY A 611 -54.70 17.76 -30.17
CA GLY A 611 -53.83 18.60 -31.01
C GLY A 611 -53.03 19.66 -30.25
N LYS A 612 -53.29 19.84 -28.95
CA LYS A 612 -52.52 20.73 -28.07
C LYS A 612 -51.40 19.95 -27.36
N ASP A 613 -50.42 20.68 -26.87
CA ASP A 613 -49.38 20.21 -25.95
C ASP A 613 -49.43 21.05 -24.66
N TRP A 614 -49.37 20.39 -23.51
CA TRP A 614 -49.32 21.04 -22.19
C TRP A 614 -48.29 20.35 -21.29
N VAL A 615 -47.29 21.10 -20.82
CA VAL A 615 -46.25 20.61 -19.90
C VAL A 615 -46.82 20.39 -18.50
N VAL A 616 -46.50 19.25 -17.89
CA VAL A 616 -46.90 18.93 -16.51
C VAL A 616 -46.01 19.69 -15.53
N GLU A 617 -46.53 20.79 -14.97
CA GLU A 617 -45.81 21.56 -13.95
C GLU A 617 -46.06 21.04 -12.52
N GLN A 618 -47.23 20.43 -12.27
CA GLN A 618 -47.70 19.97 -10.95
C GLN A 618 -48.88 18.99 -11.09
N ASP A 619 -49.16 18.21 -10.03
CA ASP A 619 -50.43 17.48 -9.86
C ASP A 619 -50.86 17.44 -8.38
N TYR A 620 -52.11 17.08 -8.12
CA TYR A 620 -52.65 16.85 -6.78
C TYR A 620 -51.95 15.68 -6.08
N VAL A 621 -51.40 15.93 -4.89
CA VAL A 621 -50.91 14.84 -4.04
C VAL A 621 -52.06 14.26 -3.23
N LEU A 622 -52.36 13.00 -3.47
CA LEU A 622 -53.48 12.27 -2.88
C LEU A 622 -53.18 11.79 -1.46
N LYS A 623 -54.20 11.75 -0.60
CA LYS A 623 -54.12 11.29 0.80
C LYS A 623 -54.15 9.76 0.91
N ASP A 624 -53.34 9.07 0.13
CA ASP A 624 -53.32 7.60 0.03
C ASP A 624 -54.71 7.00 -0.24
N ILE A 625 -55.46 7.62 -1.15
CA ILE A 625 -56.84 7.21 -1.48
C ILE A 625 -56.86 6.17 -2.60
N LYS A 626 -57.84 5.27 -2.57
CA LYS A 626 -57.92 4.14 -3.52
C LYS A 626 -58.81 4.47 -4.72
N ARG A 627 -58.32 4.13 -5.92
CA ARG A 627 -59.11 4.17 -7.15
C ARG A 627 -60.14 3.04 -7.18
N ILE A 628 -61.32 3.32 -7.73
CA ILE A 628 -62.33 2.34 -8.14
C ILE A 628 -62.64 2.50 -9.63
N GLY A 629 -63.18 1.46 -10.26
CA GLY A 629 -63.60 1.48 -11.66
C GLY A 629 -64.69 2.53 -11.90
N LEU A 630 -64.80 3.00 -13.16
CA LEU A 630 -65.77 4.03 -13.52
C LEU A 630 -67.22 3.61 -13.22
N TRP A 631 -67.52 2.33 -13.37
CA TRP A 631 -68.85 1.73 -13.20
C TRP A 631 -69.02 0.96 -11.88
N ASP A 632 -67.98 0.91 -11.04
CA ASP A 632 -68.01 0.16 -9.78
C ASP A 632 -68.88 0.86 -8.73
N GLU A 633 -69.52 0.08 -7.86
CA GLU A 633 -70.07 0.63 -6.63
C GLU A 633 -68.94 1.09 -5.69
N VAL A 634 -69.13 2.23 -5.02
CA VAL A 634 -68.23 2.68 -3.95
C VAL A 634 -68.20 1.59 -2.86
N PRO A 635 -67.02 1.08 -2.44
CA PRO A 635 -66.94 0.02 -1.44
C PRO A 635 -67.70 0.32 -0.15
N GLN A 636 -68.19 -0.73 0.51
CA GLN A 636 -68.94 -0.61 1.77
C GLN A 636 -68.01 -0.37 2.99
N GLN A 637 -66.71 -0.63 2.83
CA GLN A 637 -65.68 -0.35 3.84
C GLN A 637 -65.53 1.17 4.04
N PRO A 638 -65.41 1.68 5.28
CA PRO A 638 -65.15 3.09 5.52
C PRO A 638 -63.83 3.55 4.89
N GLY A 639 -63.84 4.70 4.23
CA GLY A 639 -62.67 5.21 3.52
C GLY A 639 -63.00 6.27 2.47
N VAL A 640 -61.96 6.75 1.79
CA VAL A 640 -62.08 7.70 0.66
C VAL A 640 -61.65 7.02 -0.62
N TYR A 641 -62.51 7.11 -1.64
CA TYR A 641 -62.36 6.45 -2.93
C TYR A 641 -62.51 7.45 -4.07
N TYR A 642 -61.85 7.24 -5.20
CA TYR A 642 -62.02 8.09 -6.38
C TYR A 642 -62.17 7.26 -7.66
N ARG A 643 -62.85 7.84 -8.65
CA ARG A 643 -62.88 7.34 -10.03
C ARG A 643 -62.61 8.46 -11.01
N ILE A 644 -62.11 8.07 -12.18
CA ILE A 644 -61.78 8.97 -13.28
C ILE A 644 -62.52 8.56 -14.55
N ASP A 645 -62.90 9.54 -15.35
CA ASP A 645 -63.38 9.37 -16.72
C ASP A 645 -62.45 10.14 -17.67
N SER A 646 -61.53 9.40 -18.29
CA SER A 646 -60.59 9.92 -19.30
C SER A 646 -61.23 10.11 -20.68
N GLY A 647 -62.46 9.63 -20.88
CA GLY A 647 -63.21 9.78 -22.12
C GLY A 647 -63.76 11.19 -22.34
N ILE A 648 -64.03 11.92 -21.25
CA ILE A 648 -64.58 13.29 -21.24
C ILE A 648 -63.81 14.21 -22.19
N GLN A 649 -64.45 14.55 -23.32
CA GLN A 649 -63.83 15.31 -24.42
C GLN A 649 -63.12 16.59 -23.95
N GLY A 650 -63.73 17.36 -23.06
CA GLY A 650 -63.17 18.62 -22.54
C GLY A 650 -61.94 18.43 -21.63
N ALA A 651 -61.74 17.24 -21.06
CA ALA A 651 -60.62 16.93 -20.16
C ALA A 651 -59.50 16.11 -20.81
N ARG A 652 -59.62 15.77 -22.11
CA ARG A 652 -58.61 14.93 -22.81
C ARG A 652 -57.20 15.54 -22.86
N GLU A 653 -57.05 16.84 -22.63
CA GLU A 653 -55.74 17.50 -22.46
C GLU A 653 -54.99 17.02 -21.20
N ALA A 654 -55.68 16.36 -20.25
CA ALA A 654 -55.09 15.73 -19.07
C ALA A 654 -54.67 14.26 -19.31
N ASN A 655 -54.81 13.77 -20.53
CA ASN A 655 -54.39 12.43 -20.94
C ASN A 655 -53.01 12.46 -21.61
N TYR A 656 -52.29 11.34 -21.54
CA TYR A 656 -51.05 11.12 -22.27
C TYR A 656 -51.20 11.42 -23.78
N ASN A 657 -50.13 11.91 -24.40
CA ASN A 657 -50.16 12.46 -25.75
C ASN A 657 -50.35 11.35 -26.83
N ASP A 658 -51.49 11.34 -27.50
CA ASP A 658 -51.86 10.36 -28.53
C ASP A 658 -51.28 10.79 -29.89
N LYS A 659 -49.99 10.50 -30.10
CA LYS A 659 -49.22 10.96 -31.28
C LYS A 659 -49.87 10.60 -32.62
N GLU A 660 -50.45 9.39 -32.70
CA GLU A 660 -51.05 8.86 -33.94
C GLU A 660 -52.36 9.56 -34.31
N ARG A 661 -53.15 9.99 -33.31
CA ARG A 661 -54.46 10.65 -33.49
C ARG A 661 -54.44 12.13 -33.08
N LYS A 662 -53.27 12.76 -33.00
CA LYS A 662 -53.11 14.15 -32.56
C LYS A 662 -53.86 15.11 -33.48
N GLY A 663 -54.91 15.74 -32.96
CA GLY A 663 -55.80 16.66 -33.68
C GLY A 663 -57.01 16.01 -34.35
N THR A 664 -57.20 14.69 -34.24
CA THR A 664 -58.38 14.02 -34.81
C THR A 664 -59.53 13.90 -33.80
N LYS A 665 -60.72 13.50 -34.28
CA LYS A 665 -61.87 13.19 -33.40
C LYS A 665 -61.83 11.76 -32.84
N GLU A 666 -60.94 10.92 -33.36
CA GLU A 666 -60.81 9.52 -32.97
C GLU A 666 -60.01 9.40 -31.67
N SER A 667 -60.43 8.50 -30.79
CA SER A 667 -59.74 8.22 -29.52
C SER A 667 -59.48 6.73 -29.36
N GLY A 668 -58.24 6.38 -29.03
CA GLY A 668 -57.84 5.04 -28.63
C GLY A 668 -57.64 4.95 -27.12
N GLU A 669 -56.42 4.60 -26.70
CA GLU A 669 -56.00 4.38 -25.31
C GLU A 669 -55.94 5.71 -24.50
N LEU A 670 -57.11 6.24 -24.11
CA LEU A 670 -57.22 7.46 -23.30
C LEU A 670 -56.83 7.19 -21.85
N ILE A 671 -55.54 7.31 -21.53
CA ILE A 671 -55.00 7.24 -20.17
C ILE A 671 -54.85 8.66 -19.60
N MET A 672 -55.56 8.94 -18.51
CA MET A 672 -55.40 10.19 -17.74
C MET A 672 -54.10 10.15 -16.93
N ALA A 673 -53.33 11.22 -16.98
CA ALA A 673 -51.99 11.32 -16.37
C ALA A 673 -51.82 12.55 -15.44
N ASN A 674 -52.84 13.40 -15.31
CA ASN A 674 -52.83 14.53 -14.37
C ASN A 674 -54.24 14.82 -13.81
N LEU A 675 -54.43 14.67 -12.50
CA LEU A 675 -55.73 14.87 -11.85
C LEU A 675 -56.11 16.35 -11.74
N GLU A 676 -55.14 17.25 -11.52
CA GLU A 676 -55.41 18.68 -11.42
C GLU A 676 -55.96 19.22 -12.76
N ARG A 677 -55.31 18.91 -13.88
CA ARG A 677 -55.74 19.31 -15.23
C ARG A 677 -57.12 18.74 -15.54
N ALA A 678 -57.37 17.48 -15.23
CA ALA A 678 -58.67 16.85 -15.44
C ALA A 678 -59.78 17.52 -14.62
N ALA A 679 -59.53 17.78 -13.33
CA ALA A 679 -60.48 18.41 -12.42
C ALA A 679 -60.76 19.89 -12.79
N LYS A 680 -59.75 20.63 -13.25
CA LYS A 680 -59.90 22.02 -13.75
C LYS A 680 -60.70 22.08 -15.05
N LEU A 681 -60.47 21.14 -15.97
CA LEU A 681 -61.12 21.15 -17.30
C LEU A 681 -62.55 20.58 -17.32
N ALA A 682 -62.85 19.59 -16.48
CA ALA A 682 -64.20 19.05 -16.34
C ALA A 682 -64.56 18.76 -14.87
N PRO A 683 -64.82 19.81 -14.06
CA PRO A 683 -65.15 19.69 -12.64
C PRO A 683 -66.28 18.70 -12.38
N ASN A 684 -66.10 17.84 -11.38
CA ASN A 684 -67.03 16.78 -10.97
C ASN A 684 -67.41 15.76 -12.06
N ARG A 685 -66.74 15.77 -13.23
CA ARG A 685 -67.00 14.85 -14.35
C ARG A 685 -65.80 13.95 -14.63
N ALA A 686 -64.64 14.53 -14.91
CA ALA A 686 -63.43 13.75 -15.21
C ALA A 686 -62.79 13.14 -13.95
N LEU A 687 -63.01 13.75 -12.78
CA LEU A 687 -62.68 13.22 -11.46
C LEU A 687 -63.92 13.26 -10.56
N GLN A 688 -64.17 12.18 -9.82
CA GLN A 688 -65.19 12.11 -8.77
C GLN A 688 -64.60 11.39 -7.55
N VAL A 689 -64.81 11.97 -6.36
CA VAL A 689 -64.31 11.45 -5.08
C VAL A 689 -65.48 11.22 -4.13
N PHE A 690 -65.44 10.10 -3.40
CA PHE A 690 -66.47 9.62 -2.49
C PHE A 690 -65.90 9.29 -1.12
N GLU A 691 -66.61 9.68 -0.08
CA GLU A 691 -66.34 9.32 1.31
C GLU A 691 -67.40 8.31 1.78
N ARG A 692 -66.98 7.09 2.13
CA ARG A 692 -67.82 6.10 2.80
C ARG A 692 -67.68 6.29 4.31
N ALA A 693 -68.73 6.79 4.96
CA ALA A 693 -68.79 7.02 6.40
C ALA A 693 -70.16 6.61 6.96
N ASN A 694 -70.19 5.90 8.10
CA ASN A 694 -71.41 5.43 8.75
C ASN A 694 -72.38 4.69 7.80
N GLY A 695 -71.82 3.85 6.92
CA GLY A 695 -72.55 3.12 5.88
C GLY A 695 -73.00 3.95 4.67
N ARG A 696 -73.01 5.28 4.74
CA ARG A 696 -73.41 6.18 3.64
C ARG A 696 -72.21 6.55 2.77
N SER A 697 -72.43 6.67 1.46
CA SER A 697 -71.46 7.23 0.52
C SER A 697 -71.85 8.68 0.20
N ASN A 698 -70.94 9.61 0.40
CA ASN A 698 -71.11 11.03 0.07
C ASN A 698 -70.13 11.43 -1.03
N THR A 699 -70.57 12.15 -2.06
CA THR A 699 -69.64 12.76 -3.02
C THR A 699 -68.93 13.94 -2.36
N VAL A 700 -67.60 13.90 -2.31
CA VAL A 700 -66.73 14.89 -1.63
C VAL A 700 -65.70 15.54 -2.57
N THR A 701 -65.86 15.40 -3.89
CA THR A 701 -64.93 15.94 -4.91
C THR A 701 -64.53 17.40 -4.67
N SER A 702 -65.49 18.27 -4.32
CA SER A 702 -65.25 19.69 -4.04
C SER A 702 -64.61 19.97 -2.68
N ASP A 703 -64.72 19.04 -1.71
CA ASP A 703 -64.04 19.12 -0.43
C ASP A 703 -62.65 18.49 -0.53
N MET A 704 -61.76 19.20 -1.24
CA MET A 704 -60.37 18.81 -1.46
C MET A 704 -59.63 18.48 -0.16
N SER A 705 -60.02 19.11 0.96
CA SER A 705 -59.43 18.89 2.28
C SER A 705 -59.51 17.45 2.76
N LYS A 706 -60.51 16.68 2.29
CA LYS A 706 -60.68 15.27 2.64
C LYS A 706 -59.77 14.30 1.90
N TRP A 707 -59.29 14.66 0.70
CA TRP A 707 -58.76 13.67 -0.24
C TRP A 707 -57.41 14.04 -0.90
N THR A 708 -57.01 15.31 -0.89
CA THR A 708 -55.69 15.77 -1.37
C THR A 708 -55.05 16.78 -0.42
N TYR A 709 -53.73 16.90 -0.46
CA TYR A 709 -53.00 18.01 0.16
C TYR A 709 -52.91 19.26 -0.73
N GLY A 710 -53.52 19.24 -1.93
CA GLY A 710 -53.38 20.27 -2.96
C GLY A 710 -52.34 19.87 -4.02
N PRO A 711 -52.11 20.74 -5.01
CA PRO A 711 -51.11 20.50 -6.05
C PRO A 711 -49.68 20.65 -5.50
N ARG A 712 -48.74 19.84 -6.00
CA ARG A 712 -47.31 19.98 -5.74
C ARG A 712 -46.52 20.00 -7.04
N GLY A 713 -45.58 20.95 -7.16
CA GLY A 713 -44.77 21.12 -8.36
C GLY A 713 -43.80 19.96 -8.60
N VAL A 714 -43.65 19.56 -9.86
CA VAL A 714 -42.72 18.48 -10.30
C VAL A 714 -41.29 18.77 -9.85
N LYS A 715 -40.82 20.01 -10.06
CA LYS A 715 -39.52 20.49 -9.55
C LYS A 715 -39.41 20.41 -8.02
N ILE A 716 -40.49 20.71 -7.29
CA ILE A 716 -40.49 20.71 -5.83
C ILE A 716 -40.35 19.28 -5.30
N MET A 717 -41.01 18.30 -5.91
CA MET A 717 -40.85 16.89 -5.54
C MET A 717 -39.42 16.37 -5.77
N GLY A 718 -38.74 16.84 -6.82
CA GLY A 718 -37.30 16.63 -6.99
C GLY A 718 -36.46 17.28 -5.87
N GLU A 719 -36.80 18.50 -5.46
CA GLU A 719 -36.09 19.19 -4.36
C GLU A 719 -36.39 18.59 -2.98
N ASP A 720 -37.51 17.89 -2.80
CA ASP A 720 -37.83 17.17 -1.56
C ASP A 720 -36.86 15.99 -1.34
N ILE A 721 -36.58 15.20 -2.39
CA ILE A 721 -35.60 14.10 -2.30
C ILE A 721 -34.16 14.59 -2.26
N SER A 722 -33.84 15.70 -2.95
CA SER A 722 -32.47 16.25 -3.00
C SER A 722 -32.29 17.43 -2.04
N GLY A 723 -32.44 18.65 -2.54
CA GLY A 723 -32.37 19.92 -1.82
C GLY A 723 -32.73 21.07 -2.76
N THR A 724 -32.98 22.27 -2.23
CA THR A 724 -33.39 23.39 -3.07
C THR A 724 -32.28 23.86 -4.00
N GLY A 725 -32.58 23.98 -5.29
CA GLY A 725 -31.57 24.27 -6.32
C GLY A 725 -30.68 23.08 -6.69
N HIS A 726 -31.05 21.84 -6.37
CA HIS A 726 -30.30 20.63 -6.75
C HIS A 726 -31.01 19.72 -7.76
N THR A 727 -32.21 20.10 -8.20
CA THR A 727 -32.93 19.45 -9.29
C THR A 727 -32.57 20.09 -10.63
N VAL A 728 -32.07 19.28 -11.57
CA VAL A 728 -31.93 19.63 -12.99
C VAL A 728 -33.31 19.45 -13.65
N ARG A 729 -33.69 20.37 -14.55
CA ARG A 729 -34.91 20.26 -15.35
C ARG A 729 -34.54 20.21 -16.83
N VAL A 730 -35.10 19.25 -17.57
CA VAL A 730 -34.88 19.05 -19.01
C VAL A 730 -36.21 19.20 -19.72
N SER A 731 -36.28 20.02 -20.75
CA SER A 731 -37.55 20.43 -21.37
C SER A 731 -38.29 19.34 -22.16
N ASN A 732 -37.63 18.21 -22.47
CA ASN A 732 -38.18 17.03 -23.12
C ASN A 732 -37.13 15.89 -23.14
N TYR A 733 -37.45 14.73 -23.73
CA TYR A 733 -36.48 13.64 -23.87
C TYR A 733 -35.49 13.84 -25.01
N SER A 734 -35.78 14.61 -26.07
CA SER A 734 -34.78 14.87 -27.13
C SER A 734 -33.53 15.55 -26.58
N ASN A 735 -33.67 16.43 -25.59
CA ASN A 735 -32.59 17.25 -25.04
C ASN A 735 -31.83 16.57 -23.88
N LEU A 736 -32.29 15.39 -23.42
CA LEU A 736 -31.70 14.69 -22.28
C LEU A 736 -30.26 14.24 -22.54
N ALA A 737 -29.91 13.88 -23.77
CA ALA A 737 -28.57 13.40 -24.10
C ALA A 737 -27.50 14.49 -24.00
N ASP A 738 -27.77 15.70 -24.50
CA ASP A 738 -26.85 16.84 -24.36
C ASP A 738 -26.72 17.30 -22.90
N GLN A 739 -27.81 17.23 -22.12
CA GLN A 739 -27.76 17.54 -20.69
C GLN A 739 -26.94 16.51 -19.90
N MET A 740 -27.10 15.20 -20.19
CA MET A 740 -26.28 14.15 -19.56
C MET A 740 -24.81 14.26 -19.97
N LYS A 741 -24.53 14.46 -21.27
CA LYS A 741 -23.18 14.74 -21.77
C LYS A 741 -22.52 15.89 -21.01
N LYS A 742 -23.22 17.02 -20.86
CA LYS A 742 -22.71 18.15 -20.08
C LYS A 742 -22.44 17.78 -18.63
N ILE A 743 -23.34 17.05 -17.96
CA ILE A 743 -23.14 16.65 -16.55
C ILE A 743 -21.88 15.77 -16.41
N ALA A 744 -21.63 14.83 -17.34
CA ALA A 744 -20.40 14.07 -17.34
C ALA A 744 -19.16 14.96 -17.54
N GLN A 745 -19.21 15.95 -18.43
CA GLN A 745 -18.12 16.91 -18.64
C GLN A 745 -17.87 17.82 -17.41
N ASP A 746 -18.93 18.26 -16.72
CA ASP A 746 -18.86 19.03 -15.46
C ASP A 746 -18.34 18.16 -14.27
N VAL A 747 -18.26 16.84 -14.45
CA VAL A 747 -17.62 15.87 -13.54
C VAL A 747 -16.16 15.61 -13.96
N THR A 748 -15.88 15.33 -15.23
CA THR A 748 -14.53 14.93 -15.69
C THR A 748 -13.54 16.08 -15.77
N THR A 749 -14.01 17.33 -15.89
CA THR A 749 -13.19 18.55 -15.76
C THR A 749 -12.55 18.75 -14.36
N ARG A 750 -12.87 17.88 -13.39
CA ARG A 750 -12.23 17.81 -12.07
C ARG A 750 -10.95 16.95 -12.10
N CYS A 751 -10.82 16.05 -13.08
CA CYS A 751 -9.66 15.18 -13.24
C CYS A 751 -8.58 15.78 -14.14
N ASN A 752 -7.86 16.75 -13.57
CA ASN A 752 -6.75 17.42 -14.23
C ASN A 752 -5.43 16.75 -13.85
N GLY A 753 -5.10 15.67 -14.55
CA GLY A 753 -3.79 15.01 -14.50
C GLY A 753 -3.79 13.60 -13.90
N GLU A 754 -2.86 12.78 -14.37
CA GLU A 754 -2.61 11.42 -13.90
C GLU A 754 -1.09 11.17 -13.85
N VAL A 755 -0.62 10.45 -12.85
CA VAL A 755 0.73 9.87 -12.81
C VAL A 755 0.61 8.36 -12.69
N THR A 756 1.20 7.63 -13.63
CA THR A 756 1.28 6.17 -13.63
C THR A 756 2.73 5.72 -13.65
N VAL A 757 3.07 4.74 -12.80
CA VAL A 757 4.35 4.03 -12.84
C VAL A 757 4.11 2.57 -13.22
N LYS A 758 4.92 2.02 -14.13
CA LYS A 758 4.99 0.59 -14.46
C LYS A 758 6.31 0.00 -13.97
N LYS A 759 6.23 -1.07 -13.19
CA LYS A 759 7.39 -1.85 -12.77
C LYS A 759 7.70 -2.97 -13.76
N ARG A 760 8.97 -3.20 -14.06
CA ARG A 760 9.45 -4.39 -14.78
C ARG A 760 10.61 -5.06 -14.04
N ILE A 761 10.81 -6.36 -14.31
CA ILE A 761 12.07 -7.05 -14.02
C ILE A 761 12.89 -7.17 -15.31
N VAL A 762 14.19 -6.94 -15.23
CA VAL A 762 15.17 -7.04 -16.32
C VAL A 762 16.35 -7.93 -15.92
N ASP A 763 17.13 -8.39 -16.89
CA ASP A 763 18.45 -8.97 -16.62
C ASP A 763 19.51 -7.88 -16.39
N GLU A 764 20.72 -8.31 -16.02
CA GLU A 764 21.90 -7.45 -15.81
C GLU A 764 22.29 -6.58 -17.03
N ASN A 765 21.78 -6.89 -18.22
CA ASN A 765 21.99 -6.14 -19.46
C ASN A 765 20.82 -5.21 -19.80
N GLY A 766 19.79 -5.15 -18.96
CA GLY A 766 18.60 -4.32 -19.16
C GLY A 766 17.59 -4.88 -20.16
N LYS A 767 17.68 -6.16 -20.51
CA LYS A 767 16.64 -6.84 -21.33
C LYS A 767 15.49 -7.27 -20.41
N VAL A 768 14.26 -7.01 -20.82
CA VAL A 768 13.07 -7.30 -20.00
C VAL A 768 12.87 -8.81 -19.83
N LEU A 769 12.66 -9.21 -18.57
CA LEU A 769 12.28 -10.56 -18.15
C LEU A 769 10.79 -10.61 -17.76
N GLU A 770 10.29 -9.60 -17.04
CA GLU A 770 8.88 -9.46 -16.67
C GLU A 770 8.38 -8.04 -17.00
N ASP A 771 7.53 -7.90 -18.02
CA ASP A 771 6.95 -6.61 -18.44
C ASP A 771 5.68 -6.26 -17.63
N GLY A 772 5.80 -6.19 -16.30
CA GLY A 772 4.69 -5.85 -15.41
C GLY A 772 4.76 -6.60 -14.07
N ALA A 773 5.69 -6.19 -13.20
CA ALA A 773 5.94 -6.88 -11.94
C ALA A 773 4.97 -6.41 -10.81
N PRO A 774 4.13 -7.29 -10.24
CA PRO A 774 3.16 -6.93 -9.21
C PRO A 774 3.79 -6.89 -7.80
N GLY A 775 3.12 -6.22 -6.86
CA GLY A 775 3.52 -6.21 -5.46
C GLY A 775 4.72 -5.31 -5.13
N TRP A 776 5.07 -4.38 -6.02
CA TRP A 776 6.12 -3.38 -5.81
C TRP A 776 5.54 -2.07 -5.31
N GLU A 777 6.20 -1.43 -4.35
CA GLU A 777 5.63 -0.29 -3.63
C GLU A 777 6.29 1.03 -4.04
N PHE A 778 5.45 2.05 -4.26
CA PHE A 778 5.86 3.38 -4.67
C PHE A 778 5.14 4.46 -3.84
N THR A 779 5.88 5.50 -3.46
CA THR A 779 5.34 6.72 -2.84
C THR A 779 5.37 7.87 -3.86
N LEU A 780 4.26 8.59 -4.01
CA LEU A 780 4.15 9.86 -4.73
C LEU A 780 4.03 11.02 -3.73
N SER A 781 4.75 12.13 -3.95
CA SER A 781 4.73 13.33 -3.11
C SER A 781 4.57 14.62 -3.93
N ALA A 782 3.75 15.55 -3.44
CA ALA A 782 3.35 16.79 -4.10
C ALA A 782 3.84 18.07 -3.39
N GLY A 783 5.01 18.04 -2.76
CA GLY A 783 5.66 19.24 -2.20
C GLY A 783 4.85 20.00 -1.14
N GLY A 784 3.98 19.31 -0.40
CA GLY A 784 3.09 19.92 0.61
C GLY A 784 1.78 20.50 0.07
N GLN A 785 1.41 20.25 -1.19
CA GLN A 785 0.10 20.60 -1.73
C GLN A 785 -0.83 19.38 -1.70
N ASP A 786 -1.99 19.49 -1.04
CA ASP A 786 -3.00 18.41 -1.00
C ASP A 786 -3.75 18.32 -2.34
N ILE A 787 -3.13 17.63 -3.30
CA ILE A 787 -3.61 17.51 -4.70
C ILE A 787 -3.58 16.08 -5.27
N ILE A 788 -3.11 15.09 -4.51
CA ILE A 788 -3.07 13.69 -4.95
C ILE A 788 -4.36 12.98 -4.52
N ASP A 789 -5.01 12.30 -5.45
CA ASP A 789 -6.13 11.41 -5.16
C ASP A 789 -5.62 10.06 -4.61
N SER A 790 -5.91 9.82 -3.33
CA SER A 790 -5.69 8.55 -2.65
C SER A 790 -6.59 7.42 -3.19
N GLY A 791 -7.74 7.77 -3.78
CA GLY A 791 -8.84 6.88 -4.15
C GLY A 791 -10.03 6.95 -3.17
N ASN A 792 -9.82 7.36 -1.92
CA ASN A 792 -10.88 7.49 -0.90
C ASN A 792 -10.58 8.65 0.09
N GLY A 793 -11.55 9.53 0.28
CA GLY A 793 -11.47 10.68 1.21
C GLY A 793 -11.00 11.98 0.53
N PRO A 794 -10.45 12.94 1.30
CA PRO A 794 -9.89 14.18 0.76
C PRO A 794 -8.58 13.94 0.00
N LEU A 795 -8.20 14.92 -0.83
CA LEU A 795 -6.88 14.99 -1.48
C LEU A 795 -5.75 15.02 -0.44
N VAL A 796 -4.58 14.52 -0.81
CA VAL A 796 -3.39 14.44 0.06
C VAL A 796 -2.13 14.89 -0.67
N HIS A 797 -1.14 15.42 0.06
CA HIS A 797 0.17 15.81 -0.49
C HIS A 797 1.17 14.66 -0.59
N ARG A 798 0.86 13.48 -0.02
CA ARG A 798 1.64 12.25 -0.14
C ARG A 798 0.69 11.05 -0.21
N SER A 799 0.94 10.13 -1.14
CA SER A 799 0.17 8.90 -1.31
C SER A 799 1.09 7.75 -1.70
N MET A 800 0.82 6.56 -1.17
CA MET A 800 1.60 5.34 -1.42
C MET A 800 0.69 4.29 -2.05
N LYS A 801 1.17 3.59 -3.09
CA LYS A 801 0.44 2.52 -3.77
C LYS A 801 1.37 1.37 -4.13
N VAL A 802 0.77 0.20 -4.33
CA VAL A 802 1.47 -1.04 -4.71
C VAL A 802 1.06 -1.42 -6.13
N THR A 803 1.99 -1.93 -6.93
CA THR A 803 1.73 -2.31 -8.32
C THR A 803 0.77 -3.49 -8.40
N SER A 804 -0.22 -3.37 -9.29
CA SER A 804 -1.33 -4.32 -9.37
C SER A 804 -0.93 -5.67 -9.98
N GLY A 805 -1.58 -6.73 -9.48
CA GLY A 805 -1.53 -8.09 -10.03
C GLY A 805 -2.68 -8.44 -10.96
N SER A 806 -3.56 -7.49 -11.28
CA SER A 806 -4.64 -7.67 -12.24
C SER A 806 -4.13 -7.54 -13.68
N GLU A 807 -4.59 -8.41 -14.58
CA GLU A 807 -4.09 -8.47 -15.97
C GLU A 807 -4.41 -7.23 -16.81
N SER A 808 -5.37 -6.38 -16.40
CA SER A 808 -5.66 -5.10 -17.08
C SER A 808 -4.68 -3.97 -16.78
N ASP A 809 -3.92 -4.11 -15.70
CA ASP A 809 -3.16 -3.04 -15.02
C ASP A 809 -1.86 -3.63 -14.41
N LYS A 810 -1.35 -4.67 -15.07
CA LYS A 810 -0.32 -5.56 -14.51
C LYS A 810 1.02 -4.84 -14.31
N GLY A 811 1.45 -4.82 -13.06
CA GLY A 811 2.67 -4.12 -12.65
C GLY A 811 2.56 -2.59 -12.67
N THR A 812 1.37 -2.00 -12.78
CA THR A 812 1.20 -0.53 -12.70
C THR A 812 0.65 -0.07 -11.36
N ALA A 813 1.01 1.15 -10.97
CA ALA A 813 0.36 1.91 -9.90
C ALA A 813 0.10 3.34 -10.39
N SER A 814 -1.10 3.87 -10.11
CA SER A 814 -1.61 5.11 -10.71
C SER A 814 -2.25 6.04 -9.69
N TRP A 815 -2.02 7.34 -9.84
CA TRP A 815 -2.61 8.41 -9.03
C TRP A 815 -3.24 9.47 -9.94
N ASN A 816 -4.45 9.89 -9.60
CA ASN A 816 -5.03 11.09 -10.20
C ASN A 816 -4.49 12.31 -9.44
N ILE A 817 -4.32 13.41 -10.16
CA ILE A 817 -3.90 14.71 -9.61
C ILE A 817 -5.05 15.70 -9.82
N GLU A 818 -5.28 16.59 -8.87
CA GLU A 818 -6.30 17.65 -8.97
C GLU A 818 -5.65 19.01 -8.80
N SER A 819 -5.21 19.61 -9.92
CA SER A 819 -4.71 20.98 -9.95
C SER A 819 -4.90 21.65 -11.32
N GLU A 820 -5.25 22.93 -11.32
CA GLU A 820 -5.35 23.78 -12.52
C GLU A 820 -4.02 24.46 -12.90
N ARG A 821 -2.88 23.98 -12.37
CA ARG A 821 -1.55 24.59 -12.52
C ARG A 821 -0.50 23.50 -12.72
N GLU A 822 0.60 23.80 -13.41
CA GLU A 822 1.75 22.89 -13.54
C GLU A 822 2.24 22.32 -12.19
N GLN A 823 2.70 21.06 -12.18
CA GLN A 823 3.08 20.32 -10.97
C GLN A 823 4.45 19.68 -11.06
N SER A 824 5.14 19.62 -9.93
CA SER A 824 6.47 19.03 -9.75
C SER A 824 6.40 17.98 -8.65
N LEU A 825 6.17 16.73 -9.04
CA LEU A 825 5.91 15.61 -8.13
C LEU A 825 7.13 14.70 -8.02
N VAL A 826 7.31 14.04 -6.89
CA VAL A 826 8.39 13.07 -6.67
C VAL A 826 7.80 11.67 -6.49
N LEU A 827 8.23 10.74 -7.33
CA LEU A 827 8.02 9.30 -7.17
C LEU A 827 9.24 8.68 -6.49
N THR A 828 9.03 7.74 -5.58
CA THR A 828 10.11 6.97 -4.93
C THR A 828 9.70 5.51 -4.79
N GLU A 829 10.57 4.59 -5.19
CA GLU A 829 10.40 3.14 -4.99
C GLU A 829 10.85 2.71 -3.58
N THR A 830 10.07 1.83 -2.95
CA THR A 830 10.53 1.04 -1.79
C THR A 830 11.18 -0.24 -2.32
N GLN A 831 12.50 -0.38 -2.16
CA GLN A 831 13.22 -1.56 -2.65
C GLN A 831 12.74 -2.87 -2.03
N LYS A 832 12.84 -3.94 -2.82
CA LYS A 832 12.44 -5.30 -2.45
C LYS A 832 13.68 -6.16 -2.24
N GLN A 833 13.72 -6.90 -1.13
CA GLN A 833 14.83 -7.83 -0.84
C GLN A 833 15.04 -8.82 -1.99
N GLY A 834 16.30 -9.04 -2.38
CA GLY A 834 16.67 -9.88 -3.53
C GLY A 834 16.69 -9.15 -4.87
N TYR A 835 16.51 -7.82 -4.92
CA TYR A 835 16.52 -7.04 -6.17
C TYR A 835 17.26 -5.71 -6.05
N THR A 836 17.70 -5.16 -7.19
CA THR A 836 18.42 -3.88 -7.29
C THR A 836 17.87 -3.04 -8.45
N LEU A 837 17.89 -1.71 -8.30
CA LEU A 837 17.46 -0.75 -9.34
C LEU A 837 18.33 -0.80 -10.59
N PHE A 838 17.70 -0.93 -11.76
CA PHE A 838 18.35 -0.83 -13.06
C PHE A 838 18.15 0.58 -13.66
N ARG A 839 19.23 1.37 -13.75
CA ARG A 839 19.16 2.74 -14.28
C ARG A 839 19.22 2.78 -15.81
N ARG A 840 18.47 3.73 -16.39
CA ARG A 840 18.24 3.88 -17.83
C ARG A 840 18.78 5.21 -18.36
N GLY A 841 18.95 5.29 -19.68
CA GLY A 841 19.14 6.57 -20.38
C GLY A 841 17.81 7.27 -20.63
N ASP A 842 17.76 8.21 -21.58
CA ASP A 842 16.50 8.90 -21.96
C ASP A 842 15.49 7.95 -22.67
N THR A 843 15.82 6.66 -22.86
CA THR A 843 15.01 5.65 -23.57
C THR A 843 15.03 4.27 -22.88
N LEU A 844 14.02 3.43 -23.13
CA LEU A 844 13.87 2.11 -22.51
C LEU A 844 14.89 1.04 -22.97
N ASP A 845 15.64 1.33 -24.03
CA ASP A 845 16.67 0.48 -24.64
C ASP A 845 18.11 0.95 -24.33
N SER A 846 18.27 2.09 -23.64
CA SER A 846 19.58 2.61 -23.22
C SER A 846 19.82 2.42 -21.72
N THR A 847 21.06 2.10 -21.36
CA THR A 847 21.59 2.26 -20.00
C THR A 847 21.98 3.73 -19.78
N GLY A 848 21.97 4.18 -18.52
CA GLY A 848 22.27 5.56 -18.16
C GLY A 848 22.02 5.84 -16.68
N ASP A 849 22.00 7.11 -16.29
CA ASP A 849 21.98 7.52 -14.88
C ASP A 849 20.56 7.69 -14.29
N TYR A 850 19.48 7.62 -15.07
CA TYR A 850 18.14 7.92 -14.55
C TYR A 850 17.48 6.72 -13.86
N ASN A 851 16.80 7.01 -12.74
CA ASN A 851 16.04 6.01 -11.98
C ASN A 851 14.73 5.57 -12.67
N ALA A 852 14.29 6.27 -13.72
CA ALA A 852 13.09 5.96 -14.49
C ALA A 852 13.16 6.54 -15.91
N VAL A 853 12.41 5.95 -16.85
CA VAL A 853 12.13 6.55 -18.17
C VAL A 853 10.67 6.98 -18.19
N CYS A 854 10.39 8.26 -18.43
CA CYS A 854 9.04 8.81 -18.40
C CYS A 854 8.59 9.38 -19.75
N THR A 855 7.28 9.46 -19.90
CA THR A 855 6.57 10.08 -21.02
C THR A 855 5.45 10.97 -20.50
N GLN A 856 5.08 11.98 -21.28
CA GLN A 856 3.99 12.91 -21.00
C GLN A 856 2.99 12.87 -22.15
N THR A 857 1.70 12.80 -21.83
CA THR A 857 0.61 12.76 -22.81
C THR A 857 -0.29 13.99 -22.64
N ARG A 858 -0.55 14.68 -23.76
CA ARG A 858 -1.50 15.81 -23.88
C ARG A 858 -2.21 15.71 -25.24
N ASP A 859 -3.51 16.00 -25.27
CA ASP A 859 -4.31 16.08 -26.51
C ASP A 859 -4.18 14.83 -27.41
N GLY A 860 -4.08 13.65 -26.79
CA GLY A 860 -3.87 12.37 -27.49
C GLY A 860 -2.46 12.15 -28.07
N LYS A 861 -1.49 13.02 -27.77
CA LYS A 861 -0.10 12.93 -28.21
C LYS A 861 0.82 12.65 -27.03
N THR A 862 1.70 11.66 -27.17
CA THR A 862 2.70 11.29 -26.17
C THR A 862 4.09 11.76 -26.61
N SER A 863 4.88 12.30 -25.68
CA SER A 863 6.28 12.70 -25.89
C SER A 863 7.17 12.24 -24.71
N PRO A 864 8.49 12.04 -24.90
CA PRO A 864 9.40 11.78 -23.80
C PRO A 864 9.35 12.88 -22.73
N LEU A 865 9.46 12.50 -21.46
CA LEU A 865 9.55 13.41 -20.32
C LEU A 865 10.84 13.11 -19.56
N LYS A 866 11.79 14.05 -19.60
CA LYS A 866 13.02 13.95 -18.80
C LYS A 866 12.71 14.08 -17.32
N VAL A 867 13.36 13.24 -16.51
CA VAL A 867 13.28 13.24 -15.04
C VAL A 867 14.57 13.76 -14.41
N GLU A 868 14.46 14.15 -13.14
CA GLU A 868 15.58 14.50 -12.26
C GLU A 868 15.60 13.50 -11.09
N ASN A 869 16.69 12.76 -10.88
CA ASN A 869 16.76 11.80 -9.75
C ASN A 869 16.66 12.53 -8.40
N VAL A 870 16.03 11.88 -7.43
CA VAL A 870 15.86 12.36 -6.05
C VAL A 870 16.22 11.22 -5.11
N GLY A 871 17.44 11.24 -4.58
CA GLY A 871 17.99 10.10 -3.83
C GLY A 871 18.26 8.87 -4.69
N GLU A 872 18.43 7.71 -4.05
CA GLU A 872 18.88 6.49 -4.73
C GLU A 872 17.79 5.86 -5.60
N PHE A 873 16.54 5.83 -5.10
CA PHE A 873 15.38 5.15 -5.70
C PHE A 873 14.23 6.09 -6.12
N GLY A 874 14.44 7.41 -6.03
CA GLY A 874 13.42 8.42 -6.34
C GLY A 874 13.75 9.26 -7.56
N PHE A 875 12.71 9.89 -8.13
CA PHE A 875 12.81 10.76 -9.29
C PHE A 875 11.64 11.76 -9.35
N ARG A 876 11.91 12.93 -9.91
CA ARG A 876 10.96 14.04 -10.04
C ARG A 876 10.39 14.10 -11.45
N VAL A 877 9.06 14.20 -11.54
CA VAL A 877 8.30 14.39 -12.78
C VAL A 877 7.69 15.80 -12.81
N LYS A 878 7.74 16.44 -13.98
CA LYS A 878 7.17 17.79 -14.19
C LYS A 878 5.97 17.70 -15.11
N MET A 879 4.78 17.75 -14.53
CA MET A 879 3.49 17.73 -15.25
C MET A 879 3.18 19.16 -15.71
N SER A 880 3.15 19.37 -17.02
CA SER A 880 2.82 20.69 -17.58
C SER A 880 1.30 20.91 -17.60
N GLU A 881 0.85 22.16 -17.56
CA GLU A 881 -0.56 22.55 -17.67
C GLU A 881 -0.86 23.21 -19.03
N SER A 882 -2.10 23.10 -19.50
CA SER A 882 -2.65 23.91 -20.59
C SER A 882 -4.18 23.99 -20.48
N ASN A 883 -4.75 25.20 -20.57
CA ASN A 883 -6.19 25.46 -20.44
C ASN A 883 -6.82 24.89 -19.15
N LYS A 884 -6.10 24.98 -18.02
CA LYS A 884 -6.41 24.39 -16.70
C LYS A 884 -6.29 22.85 -16.63
N VAL A 885 -5.86 22.19 -17.70
CA VAL A 885 -5.71 20.72 -17.76
C VAL A 885 -4.23 20.33 -17.69
N LEU A 886 -3.88 19.58 -16.64
CA LEU A 886 -2.57 18.93 -16.52
C LEU A 886 -2.44 17.74 -17.49
N SER A 887 -1.23 17.53 -17.97
CA SER A 887 -0.86 16.34 -18.75
C SER A 887 -0.88 15.06 -17.90
N SER A 888 -1.26 13.92 -18.48
CA SER A 888 -0.94 12.60 -17.89
C SER A 888 0.55 12.29 -18.06
N VAL A 889 1.15 11.59 -17.10
CA VAL A 889 2.55 11.15 -17.11
C VAL A 889 2.60 9.64 -16.87
N SER A 890 3.38 8.93 -17.68
CA SER A 890 3.60 7.49 -17.54
C SER A 890 5.10 7.19 -17.51
N CYS A 891 5.54 6.49 -16.46
CA CYS A 891 6.93 6.21 -16.14
C CYS A 891 7.18 4.70 -16.03
N VAL A 892 8.37 4.25 -16.42
CA VAL A 892 8.81 2.86 -16.31
C VAL A 892 10.03 2.77 -15.39
N VAL A 893 10.00 1.83 -14.45
CA VAL A 893 11.05 1.58 -13.46
C VAL A 893 11.41 0.10 -13.46
N ASP A 894 12.69 -0.20 -13.64
CA ASP A 894 13.20 -1.56 -13.85
C ASP A 894 14.09 -1.99 -12.68
N ASN A 895 13.96 -3.23 -12.22
CA ASN A 895 14.94 -3.87 -11.33
C ASN A 895 15.47 -5.17 -11.92
N TYR A 896 16.63 -5.63 -11.47
CA TYR A 896 17.14 -6.97 -11.71
C TYR A 896 17.26 -7.76 -10.40
N GLU A 897 17.30 -9.08 -10.52
CA GLU A 897 17.38 -10.03 -9.40
C GLU A 897 18.84 -10.22 -8.94
N ALA A 898 19.07 -10.29 -7.63
CA ALA A 898 20.38 -10.51 -7.02
C ALA A 898 20.68 -12.03 -6.92
N PRO A 899 21.92 -12.49 -7.17
CA PRO A 899 22.21 -13.91 -7.30
C PRO A 899 22.19 -14.68 -5.96
N ASP A 900 21.53 -15.84 -5.96
CA ASP A 900 21.49 -16.80 -4.84
C ASP A 900 22.87 -17.34 -4.46
N THR A 901 23.15 -17.43 -3.16
CA THR A 901 24.36 -18.06 -2.60
C THR A 901 24.07 -18.80 -1.29
N LYS A 902 24.84 -19.88 -1.03
CA LYS A 902 24.77 -20.63 0.23
C LYS A 902 25.52 -19.90 1.33
N PRO A 903 25.06 -19.88 2.59
CA PRO A 903 25.79 -19.29 3.71
C PRO A 903 27.23 -19.76 3.81
N GLY A 904 28.14 -18.84 4.12
CA GLY A 904 29.52 -19.12 4.47
C GLY A 904 29.71 -19.31 5.98
N LYS A 905 30.93 -19.65 6.39
CA LYS A 905 31.25 -19.89 7.80
C LYS A 905 32.65 -19.44 8.15
N LEU A 906 32.74 -18.41 8.98
CA LEU A 906 34.00 -17.84 9.43
C LEU A 906 34.44 -18.49 10.75
N THR A 907 35.67 -18.98 10.80
CA THR A 907 36.33 -19.51 12.01
C THR A 907 37.52 -18.65 12.40
N LEU A 908 37.60 -18.26 13.67
CA LEU A 908 38.76 -17.55 14.21
C LEU A 908 39.81 -18.50 14.82
N GLU A 909 41.07 -18.13 14.60
CA GLU A 909 42.23 -18.66 15.31
C GLU A 909 43.01 -17.54 16.00
N LYS A 910 43.42 -17.75 17.25
CA LYS A 910 44.36 -16.88 17.96
C LYS A 910 45.76 -17.45 17.87
N ALA A 911 46.76 -16.60 17.68
CA ALA A 911 48.16 -16.98 17.80
C ALA A 911 48.99 -15.98 18.64
N GLU A 912 50.15 -16.44 19.12
CA GLU A 912 51.24 -15.59 19.61
C GLU A 912 52.40 -15.57 18.62
N TYR A 913 53.11 -14.44 18.51
CA TYR A 913 54.40 -14.39 17.84
C TYR A 913 55.54 -14.74 18.81
N VAL A 914 56.39 -15.69 18.43
CA VAL A 914 57.53 -16.16 19.22
C VAL A 914 58.83 -15.90 18.47
N ASP A 915 59.69 -15.05 19.02
CA ASP A 915 61.01 -14.73 18.46
C ASP A 915 61.84 -16.00 18.23
N GLY A 916 62.11 -16.32 16.96
CA GLY A 916 62.89 -17.50 16.56
C GLY A 916 62.09 -18.79 16.32
N GLU A 917 60.83 -18.88 16.75
CA GLU A 917 59.95 -20.05 16.52
C GLU A 917 58.77 -19.75 15.57
N GLY A 918 58.39 -18.48 15.39
CA GLY A 918 57.37 -18.04 14.44
C GLY A 918 55.98 -17.83 15.06
N VAL A 919 54.93 -18.11 14.29
CA VAL A 919 53.52 -17.94 14.70
C VAL A 919 53.01 -19.24 15.31
N LYS A 920 52.48 -19.18 16.54
CA LYS A 920 52.02 -20.34 17.30
C LYS A 920 50.56 -20.17 17.72
N ILE A 921 49.69 -21.03 17.19
CA ILE A 921 48.25 -21.03 17.48
C ILE A 921 47.99 -21.39 18.96
N LEU A 922 47.07 -20.67 19.59
CA LEU A 922 46.67 -20.83 20.99
C LEU A 922 45.34 -21.58 21.09
N PRO A 923 45.24 -22.68 21.86
CA PRO A 923 43.98 -23.40 22.06
C PRO A 923 42.96 -22.52 22.81
N GLY A 924 41.67 -22.65 22.48
CA GLY A 924 40.60 -21.86 23.10
C GLY A 924 40.79 -20.35 22.94
N LEU A 925 41.31 -19.92 21.78
CA LEU A 925 41.70 -18.53 21.50
C LEU A 925 42.68 -17.91 22.53
N GLY A 926 43.39 -18.72 23.32
CA GLY A 926 44.20 -18.21 24.45
C GLY A 926 43.37 -17.53 25.56
N GLY A 927 42.04 -17.69 25.55
CA GLY A 927 41.11 -16.96 26.42
C GLY A 927 40.71 -15.57 25.92
N ALA A 928 41.05 -15.20 24.68
CA ALA A 928 40.67 -13.94 24.04
C ALA A 928 39.17 -13.88 23.68
N THR A 929 38.66 -12.68 23.40
CA THR A 929 37.33 -12.44 22.83
C THR A 929 37.38 -11.37 21.74
N PHE A 930 36.50 -11.51 20.74
CA PHE A 930 36.41 -10.62 19.59
C PHE A 930 34.97 -10.19 19.36
N ASP A 931 34.81 -8.95 18.91
CA ASP A 931 33.56 -8.41 18.39
C ASP A 931 33.74 -8.08 16.90
N ILE A 932 32.73 -8.34 16.09
CA ILE A 932 32.66 -7.98 14.67
C ILE A 932 31.57 -6.94 14.49
N TYR A 933 31.91 -5.85 13.80
CA TYR A 933 31.01 -4.74 13.45
C TYR A 933 30.97 -4.56 11.93
N PRO A 934 29.87 -4.07 11.34
CA PRO A 934 29.85 -3.72 9.91
C PRO A 934 30.67 -2.46 9.63
N SER A 935 30.97 -2.17 8.37
CA SER A 935 31.67 -0.95 7.94
C SER A 935 30.70 0.23 7.74
N ALA A 936 30.94 1.34 8.44
CA ALA A 936 30.33 2.63 8.14
C ALA A 936 31.42 3.65 7.76
N GLY A 937 31.39 4.13 6.52
CA GLY A 937 32.34 5.16 6.04
C GLY A 937 33.82 4.73 6.03
N GLY A 938 34.12 3.43 6.05
CA GLY A 938 35.49 2.91 6.16
C GLY A 938 36.04 2.92 7.59
N GLN A 939 35.15 2.76 8.59
CA GLN A 939 35.45 2.53 10.01
C GLN A 939 34.43 1.51 10.60
N PRO A 940 34.69 0.91 11.77
CA PRO A 940 33.74 0.03 12.43
C PRO A 940 32.48 0.77 12.88
N ASP A 941 31.31 0.25 12.55
CA ASP A 941 30.05 0.77 13.05
C ASP A 941 29.70 0.22 14.44
N TYR A 942 30.14 0.93 15.47
CA TYR A 942 29.76 0.65 16.86
C TYR A 942 28.28 0.97 17.18
N SER A 943 27.46 1.43 16.23
CA SER A 943 26.14 1.98 16.50
C SER A 943 25.12 0.95 17.02
N GLY A 944 25.19 -0.31 16.56
CA GLY A 944 24.23 -1.38 16.88
C GLY A 944 24.66 -2.33 18.00
N GLY A 945 25.89 -2.21 18.50
CA GLY A 945 26.59 -3.33 19.12
C GLY A 945 27.20 -4.28 18.06
N PRO A 946 27.93 -5.33 18.48
CA PRO A 946 28.54 -6.26 17.54
C PRO A 946 27.48 -7.11 16.83
N VAL A 947 27.63 -7.28 15.51
CA VAL A 947 26.82 -8.23 14.73
C VAL A 947 27.18 -9.68 15.06
N TYR A 948 28.43 -9.93 15.46
CA TYR A 948 28.87 -11.21 16.01
C TYR A 948 29.89 -10.99 17.13
N THR A 949 29.75 -11.71 18.25
CA THR A 949 30.80 -11.83 19.27
C THR A 949 31.35 -13.26 19.24
N ILE A 950 32.68 -13.40 19.23
CA ILE A 950 33.40 -14.68 19.19
C ILE A 950 34.17 -14.88 20.50
N THR A 951 34.03 -16.09 21.05
CA THR A 951 34.51 -16.46 22.39
C THR A 951 35.31 -17.77 22.35
N PRO A 952 36.04 -18.12 23.44
CA PRO A 952 36.79 -19.38 23.51
C PRO A 952 35.96 -20.66 23.30
N ASP A 953 34.66 -20.61 23.60
CA ASP A 953 33.67 -21.67 23.43
C ASP A 953 32.91 -21.60 22.09
N GLN A 954 32.75 -20.41 21.48
CA GLN A 954 32.14 -20.23 20.17
C GLN A 954 33.13 -19.55 19.20
N LYS A 955 34.08 -20.34 18.66
CA LYS A 955 35.14 -19.86 17.75
C LYS A 955 34.74 -19.72 16.26
N SER A 956 33.51 -20.05 15.90
CA SER A 956 33.01 -20.06 14.51
C SER A 956 31.60 -19.46 14.44
N ILE A 957 31.30 -18.78 13.33
CA ILE A 957 30.01 -18.12 13.05
C ILE A 957 29.57 -18.40 11.60
N GLU A 958 28.26 -18.34 11.38
CA GLU A 958 27.63 -18.42 10.05
C GLU A 958 27.50 -17.02 9.43
N ILE A 959 27.68 -16.92 8.12
CA ILE A 959 27.78 -15.67 7.35
C ILE A 959 26.79 -15.73 6.18
N THR A 960 25.84 -14.79 6.17
CA THR A 960 24.71 -14.77 5.21
C THR A 960 24.64 -13.48 4.38
N GLU A 961 25.63 -12.60 4.51
CA GLU A 961 25.64 -11.25 3.94
C GLU A 961 27.04 -10.90 3.43
N THR A 962 27.14 -10.15 2.33
CA THR A 962 28.40 -9.60 1.82
C THR A 962 28.64 -8.18 2.35
N GLY A 963 29.90 -7.77 2.39
CA GLY A 963 30.30 -6.41 2.77
C GLY A 963 31.68 -6.34 3.43
N THR A 964 32.10 -5.12 3.74
CA THR A 964 33.26 -4.88 4.61
C THR A 964 32.82 -4.91 6.08
N PHE A 965 33.57 -5.63 6.89
CA PHE A 965 33.38 -5.76 8.33
C PHE A 965 34.69 -5.42 9.06
N TYR A 966 34.58 -5.14 10.36
CA TYR A 966 35.70 -4.81 11.23
C TYR A 966 35.74 -5.77 12.43
N LEU A 967 36.85 -6.48 12.58
CA LEU A 967 37.16 -7.26 13.77
C LEU A 967 37.84 -6.38 14.82
N VAL A 968 37.27 -6.37 16.02
CA VAL A 968 37.76 -5.66 17.21
C VAL A 968 38.10 -6.70 18.27
N GLU A 969 39.36 -6.76 18.71
CA GLU A 969 39.70 -7.58 19.87
C GLU A 969 39.24 -6.87 21.15
N THR A 970 38.34 -7.50 21.91
CA THR A 970 37.80 -6.95 23.16
C THR A 970 38.57 -7.43 24.39
N LYS A 971 39.37 -8.49 24.24
CA LYS A 971 40.22 -9.05 25.31
C LYS A 971 41.34 -9.89 24.72
N ALA A 972 42.60 -9.55 25.03
CA ALA A 972 43.78 -10.32 24.63
C ALA A 972 44.07 -11.52 25.55
N PRO A 973 44.88 -12.51 25.10
CA PRO A 973 45.45 -13.56 25.95
C PRO A 973 46.37 -13.01 27.04
N ALA A 974 46.51 -13.74 28.15
CA ALA A 974 47.30 -13.29 29.30
C ALA A 974 48.79 -13.14 28.99
N GLY A 975 49.30 -11.90 29.07
CA GLY A 975 50.71 -11.55 28.78
C GLY A 975 50.98 -11.07 27.36
N LEU A 976 49.95 -11.02 26.52
CA LEU A 976 49.98 -10.42 25.19
C LEU A 976 49.24 -9.06 25.22
N SER A 977 49.42 -8.29 24.16
CA SER A 977 48.81 -6.96 24.01
C SER A 977 47.65 -7.02 23.02
N LEU A 978 46.54 -6.34 23.33
CA LEU A 978 45.42 -6.15 22.41
C LEU A 978 45.88 -5.62 21.05
N LEU A 979 45.16 -6.00 19.99
CA LEU A 979 45.25 -5.30 18.70
C LEU A 979 45.10 -3.77 18.91
N PRO A 980 46.00 -2.95 18.32
CA PRO A 980 46.02 -1.50 18.56
C PRO A 980 44.90 -0.75 17.81
N GLU A 981 44.33 -1.37 16.77
CA GLU A 981 43.28 -0.81 15.92
C GLU A 981 42.36 -1.91 15.38
N PRO A 982 41.09 -1.59 15.06
CA PRO A 982 40.15 -2.51 14.42
C PRO A 982 40.61 -2.95 13.03
N VAL A 983 40.40 -4.22 12.69
CA VAL A 983 40.90 -4.80 11.43
C VAL A 983 39.78 -4.96 10.42
N ALA A 984 39.91 -4.25 9.30
CA ALA A 984 39.00 -4.36 8.15
C ALA A 984 39.19 -5.68 7.39
N PHE A 985 38.10 -6.39 7.14
CA PHE A 985 38.05 -7.56 6.27
C PHE A 985 36.81 -7.49 5.38
N GLU A 986 36.85 -8.16 4.23
CA GLU A 986 35.76 -8.19 3.26
C GLU A 986 35.23 -9.62 3.13
N ILE A 987 33.91 -9.74 3.20
CA ILE A 987 33.14 -10.91 2.79
C ILE A 987 32.52 -10.61 1.44
N SER A 988 32.92 -11.37 0.42
CA SER A 988 32.43 -11.23 -0.96
C SER A 988 31.91 -12.57 -1.48
N ILE A 989 31.36 -12.59 -2.70
CA ILE A 989 30.91 -13.81 -3.39
C ILE A 989 31.80 -14.05 -4.60
N ASP A 990 32.36 -15.25 -4.70
CA ASP A 990 33.05 -15.69 -5.91
C ASP A 990 32.03 -15.94 -7.03
N GLN A 991 32.29 -15.39 -8.21
CA GLN A 991 31.34 -15.41 -9.32
C GLN A 991 31.36 -16.70 -10.14
N GLU A 992 32.37 -17.55 -10.01
CA GLU A 992 32.43 -18.86 -10.67
C GLU A 992 31.91 -19.97 -9.74
N THR A 993 32.27 -19.96 -8.45
CA THR A 993 31.89 -21.01 -7.49
C THR A 993 30.56 -20.74 -6.76
N LYS A 994 30.13 -19.47 -6.70
CA LYS A 994 28.97 -18.99 -5.92
C LYS A 994 29.07 -19.27 -4.41
N GLU A 995 30.31 -19.32 -3.90
CA GLU A 995 30.60 -19.37 -2.45
C GLU A 995 30.97 -17.99 -1.91
N TYR A 996 30.70 -17.74 -0.62
CA TYR A 996 31.31 -16.63 0.10
C TYR A 996 32.83 -16.82 0.18
N THR A 997 33.59 -15.73 0.08
CA THR A 997 35.05 -15.72 0.29
C THR A 997 35.43 -14.62 1.29
N ILE A 998 36.58 -14.78 1.95
CA ILE A 998 37.10 -13.79 2.90
C ILE A 998 38.46 -13.24 2.47
N SER A 999 38.67 -11.94 2.64
CA SER A 999 39.98 -11.30 2.46
C SER A 999 40.22 -10.18 3.49
N VAL A 1000 41.49 -9.82 3.74
CA VAL A 1000 41.86 -8.71 4.62
C VAL A 1000 42.04 -7.44 3.78
N VAL A 1001 41.34 -6.35 4.14
CA VAL A 1001 41.42 -5.09 3.40
C VAL A 1001 42.80 -4.46 3.62
N GLY A 1002 43.51 -4.18 2.53
CA GLY A 1002 44.91 -3.75 2.56
C GLY A 1002 45.95 -4.88 2.42
N GLY A 1003 45.52 -6.15 2.43
CA GLY A 1003 46.37 -7.32 2.18
C GLY A 1003 47.01 -7.94 3.42
N SER A 1004 47.77 -9.01 3.20
CA SER A 1004 48.24 -9.92 4.26
C SER A 1004 49.24 -9.27 5.21
N SER A 1005 48.80 -9.01 6.44
CA SER A 1005 49.65 -8.56 7.55
C SER A 1005 50.35 -9.75 8.22
N PRO A 1006 51.56 -9.60 8.80
CA PRO A 1006 52.13 -10.62 9.67
C PRO A 1006 51.31 -10.83 10.97
N LEU A 1007 50.39 -9.90 11.30
CA LEU A 1007 49.52 -10.00 12.47
C LEU A 1007 48.13 -10.56 12.13
N ILE A 1008 47.63 -10.39 10.90
CA ILE A 1008 46.30 -10.85 10.47
C ILE A 1008 46.36 -11.52 9.10
N LYS A 1009 45.76 -12.69 8.99
CA LYS A 1009 45.48 -13.39 7.73
C LYS A 1009 44.02 -13.78 7.67
N ALA A 1010 43.46 -13.82 6.47
CA ALA A 1010 42.19 -14.49 6.19
C ALA A 1010 42.30 -15.23 4.85
N GLU A 1011 41.74 -16.44 4.78
CA GLU A 1011 41.77 -17.31 3.59
C GLU A 1011 40.59 -18.30 3.59
N GLY A 1012 40.28 -18.86 2.42
CA GLY A 1012 39.23 -19.86 2.22
C GLY A 1012 37.88 -19.32 1.72
N SER A 1013 36.97 -20.25 1.44
CA SER A 1013 35.61 -20.00 0.92
C SER A 1013 34.58 -20.90 1.59
N GLY A 1014 33.29 -20.54 1.46
CA GLY A 1014 32.15 -21.34 1.91
C GLY A 1014 32.24 -21.70 3.40
N GLU A 1015 32.17 -23.00 3.71
CA GLU A 1015 32.28 -23.56 5.06
C GLU A 1015 33.69 -23.45 5.68
N LEU A 1016 34.71 -23.05 4.91
CA LEU A 1016 36.13 -23.11 5.25
C LEU A 1016 36.82 -21.74 5.29
N MET A 1017 36.09 -20.65 5.56
CA MET A 1017 36.71 -19.33 5.77
C MET A 1017 37.40 -19.30 7.14
N ILE A 1018 38.71 -19.06 7.15
CA ILE A 1018 39.54 -18.97 8.36
C ILE A 1018 40.13 -17.57 8.45
N MET A 1019 40.08 -16.96 9.64
CA MET A 1019 40.85 -15.77 9.96
C MET A 1019 41.75 -16.03 11.18
N GLN A 1020 43.03 -15.67 11.06
CA GLN A 1020 44.05 -15.88 12.08
C GLN A 1020 44.58 -14.55 12.60
N VAL A 1021 44.53 -14.36 13.92
CA VAL A 1021 44.88 -13.11 14.62
C VAL A 1021 46.04 -13.34 15.58
N THR A 1022 47.17 -12.66 15.37
CA THR A 1022 48.45 -12.88 16.08
C THR A 1022 48.85 -11.66 16.92
N ASP A 1023 49.14 -11.86 18.21
CA ASP A 1023 49.56 -10.75 19.10
C ASP A 1023 51.07 -10.75 19.38
N THR A 1024 51.50 -9.63 19.98
CA THR A 1024 52.86 -9.42 20.47
C THR A 1024 52.90 -9.17 21.99
N LYS A 1025 54.03 -9.54 22.61
CA LYS A 1025 54.24 -9.48 24.06
C LYS A 1025 54.39 -8.05 24.57
N THR A 1026 53.80 -7.76 25.72
CA THR A 1026 53.68 -6.39 26.21
C THR A 1026 55.00 -5.80 26.73
N GLY A 1027 55.50 -4.77 26.04
CA GLY A 1027 56.34 -3.73 26.65
C GLY A 1027 57.87 -3.93 26.66
N LYS A 1028 58.53 -3.61 25.54
CA LYS A 1028 59.91 -3.04 25.51
C LYS A 1028 60.12 -2.24 24.23
N LEU A 1029 60.24 -0.91 24.35
CA LEU A 1029 60.39 0.01 23.21
C LEU A 1029 61.71 -0.18 22.44
N PRO A 1030 61.68 -0.33 21.11
CA PRO A 1030 62.86 -0.14 20.26
C PRO A 1030 63.35 1.32 20.27
N LYS A 1031 64.66 1.53 20.10
CA LYS A 1031 65.27 2.88 20.01
C LYS A 1031 65.70 3.22 18.58
N THR A 1032 64.97 4.10 17.90
CA THR A 1032 65.42 5.00 16.82
C THR A 1032 64.28 5.98 16.50
N GLY A 1033 64.50 7.22 16.03
CA GLY A 1033 65.75 7.98 15.92
C GLY A 1033 65.54 9.29 15.14
N GLY A 1034 65.73 10.45 15.78
CA GLY A 1034 65.60 11.76 15.11
C GLY A 1034 65.98 12.93 16.02
N TYR A 1035 66.99 13.71 15.62
CA TYR A 1035 67.37 14.96 16.30
C TYR A 1035 66.49 16.12 15.81
N GLY A 1036 65.98 17.00 16.70
CA GLY A 1036 65.28 18.19 16.20
C GLY A 1036 64.63 19.18 17.19
N VAL A 1037 64.28 18.82 18.44
CA VAL A 1037 63.50 19.73 19.32
C VAL A 1037 64.12 19.98 20.70
N GLY A 1038 64.54 18.93 21.41
CA GLY A 1038 65.00 19.06 22.82
C GLY A 1038 66.20 20.00 23.02
N LEU A 1039 67.07 20.14 22.02
CA LEU A 1039 68.21 21.06 22.06
C LEU A 1039 67.77 22.54 22.02
N VAL A 1040 66.71 22.85 21.27
CA VAL A 1040 66.14 24.21 21.19
C VAL A 1040 65.46 24.57 22.52
N ALA A 1041 64.74 23.63 23.13
CA ALA A 1041 64.13 23.81 24.44
C ALA A 1041 65.17 24.07 25.56
N LEU A 1042 66.31 23.36 25.54
CA LEU A 1042 67.40 23.59 26.49
C LEU A 1042 68.08 24.95 26.31
N VAL A 1043 68.29 25.41 25.07
CA VAL A 1043 68.84 26.76 24.81
C VAL A 1043 67.84 27.85 25.25
N GLY A 1044 66.54 27.67 24.98
CA GLY A 1044 65.50 28.58 25.45
C GLY A 1044 65.44 28.69 26.97
N ALA A 1045 65.49 27.55 27.68
CA ALA A 1045 65.53 27.52 29.14
C ALA A 1045 66.80 28.17 29.71
N ALA A 1046 67.96 27.94 29.09
CA ALA A 1046 69.22 28.56 29.49
C ALA A 1046 69.22 30.09 29.33
N LEU A 1047 68.65 30.60 28.22
CA LEU A 1047 68.52 32.05 27.97
C LEU A 1047 67.53 32.70 28.95
N ALA A 1048 66.40 32.05 29.24
CA ALA A 1048 65.45 32.53 30.26
C ALA A 1048 66.08 32.58 31.66
N GLY A 1049 66.85 31.54 32.04
CA GLY A 1049 67.59 31.50 33.30
C GLY A 1049 68.69 32.57 33.40
N ALA A 1050 69.42 32.81 32.30
CA ALA A 1050 70.43 33.86 32.24
C ALA A 1050 69.82 35.27 32.39
N GLY A 1051 68.67 35.53 31.76
CA GLY A 1051 67.93 36.79 31.92
C GLY A 1051 67.50 37.03 33.38
N LEU A 1052 66.97 36.01 34.05
CA LEU A 1052 66.57 36.07 35.46
C LEU A 1052 67.73 36.32 36.43
N LEU A 1053 68.94 35.85 36.10
CA LEU A 1053 70.14 36.06 36.92
C LEU A 1053 70.81 37.43 36.67
N LEU A 1054 70.82 37.91 35.42
CA LEU A 1054 71.40 39.21 35.07
C LEU A 1054 70.49 40.39 35.48
N GLY A 1055 69.17 40.19 35.53
CA GLY A 1055 68.20 41.20 35.97
C GLY A 1055 68.30 41.62 37.45
N ARG A 1056 69.16 40.97 38.27
CA ARG A 1056 69.24 41.19 39.72
C ARG A 1056 70.45 42.00 40.22
N ARG A 1057 71.13 42.75 39.34
CA ARG A 1057 72.22 43.69 39.71
C ARG A 1057 72.21 45.00 38.92
N LYS A 1058 71.16 45.83 39.04
CA LYS A 1058 71.25 47.32 38.88
C LYS A 1058 69.97 48.12 39.22
N THR A 1059 69.62 48.18 40.50
CA THR A 1059 69.02 49.38 41.14
C THR A 1059 69.21 49.29 42.66
N ALA A 1060 69.11 50.42 43.34
CA ALA A 1060 69.05 50.52 44.80
C ALA A 1060 67.59 50.59 45.28
#